data_AF-U5H4V5-F1
#
_entry.id   AF-U5H4V5-F1
#
_cell.length_a   1.000
_cell.length_b   1.000
_cell.length_c   1.000
_cell.angle_alpha   90.00
_cell.angle_beta   90.00
_cell.angle_gamma   90.00
#
_symmetry.space_group_name_H-M   'P 1'
#
loop_
_entity.id
_entity.type
_entity.pdbx_description
1 polymer ?
#
loop_
_entity_poly.entity_id
_entity_poly.type
_entity_poly.pdbx_seq_one_letter_code
_entity_poly.pdbx_strand_id
1 'polypeptide(L)'
;MDSLRTRKGAAAAAAEAAATCDTQHSAHQHPPSQPQQHHHQASAAASSTGAPSQALHGNGGSSAYYSAPAAGPSLIPKVDFSATSSKPLSLTKREQRSSSHKGSLKDGKRSLPRNTVWDRMGGGFNLGPGEGRLLLGLFLLGSVVRLYKIGRPSSVVFDEVHFGGFANKYIQSRFFMDVHPPLAKLLIALMAYIGGFQGGSFDFKEIGREYGPEHVPYILMRLLPAVLGLLVIPIAYLTLRGLQTRPTTALLGALFITFENGLITQSRFILLDSPLIFFTALSTLFWVGFSNENEVPRDRAGRVGPFSRRWWIWLTLTGLALGAVLSCKWVGLFTISTIGILTILQLWTLLGDLRVPIPLLVRHFVARALCLIAIPIVFYMAMFKIHFAILSNSGDGDGFMSSEFQHTLRGHGMEDTFADVMIGSTVTLRHLRTQGGYLHSHPSNYPGGSKQQQITLYPHRDENNNWLVLNSTADPERPDPQNDSPPRPLQDRDIIVLHHVSTNKKLHSHDIRPPISEVDYQNEVSAYGFEGFDGDANDHFSVEIDQTETDTKHGGRDAKKRVQTLRTRFRLRHLLTGCYLFSHKVKLPEWGFEQQEVTCNKNPSHDNALWYIETNEHAALPSTSPKVNYRLPGFFGKFFELQKVMWLTNAGLTDRHAYDSRPHSWPLLRRGINFWVKNHRQIYLIGNPFVWYLATFSVLAYFGIRGMLILRWQRGYKDFAHSQVVFYDGVCGFLTLGWFLHFVPFFLMSRQLFLHHYFPALYFSILLSASVFDLATSFLKPKFRLQAVVIFALGAMATYWYFSPLTYAGVWTREQCMRAQWRPHWDFSCDDFLSKDALKKQAHVEGDVAVTTGISTTAVVNELLPGRNAFGEDMIKAPVSYIIPNDPLATPAAAVPGPDDPSTTIMPEDRPEAMVLPPAAQQETDLVPPPARAAAGENAAPVGPKDEAGEKLEAVKEMARNAEERFEEGQKARQVRQAEAREDEVEEYRKEAENEPLKIWERVEPKRKRKPKPKPKPVPIKAPAKKVVIDADDDGEEEEAEVDAYVRKIRAQQKYTDDDDDDDDFNIKNVGKPKLDEDLPELG
;
A
#
# COMPACT_ATOMS: atom_id res chain seq x y z
N MET A 1 -43.93 -22.69 -15.36
CA MET A 1 -43.92 -21.94 -16.64
C MET A 1 -42.46 -21.64 -16.95
N ASP A 2 -41.73 -22.42 -17.76
CA ASP A 2 -42.05 -23.08 -19.04
C ASP A 2 -42.30 -22.06 -20.16
N SER A 3 -41.67 -22.15 -21.34
CA SER A 3 -40.84 -23.23 -21.91
C SER A 3 -39.73 -22.61 -22.82
N LEU A 4 -38.68 -23.29 -23.32
CA LEU A 4 -38.53 -24.69 -23.76
C LEU A 4 -37.13 -25.28 -23.46
N ARG A 5 -37.08 -26.59 -23.15
CA ARG A 5 -35.90 -27.45 -23.35
C ARG A 5 -35.78 -27.75 -24.86
N THR A 6 -34.64 -28.10 -25.47
CA THR A 6 -33.89 -29.38 -25.34
C THR A 6 -32.49 -29.27 -26.00
N ARG A 7 -31.38 -29.82 -25.49
CA ARG A 7 -30.98 -31.23 -25.19
C ARG A 7 -30.42 -32.01 -26.42
N LYS A 8 -29.10 -32.30 -26.37
CA LYS A 8 -28.20 -33.21 -27.15
C LYS A 8 -26.94 -32.41 -27.53
N GLY A 9 -25.69 -32.88 -27.45
CA GLY A 9 -25.04 -34.16 -27.09
C GLY A 9 -23.63 -34.10 -27.72
N ALA A 10 -22.52 -34.23 -26.98
CA ALA A 10 -21.81 -35.48 -26.70
C ALA A 10 -21.58 -36.38 -27.94
N ALA A 11 -20.36 -36.82 -28.31
CA ALA A 11 -18.99 -36.57 -27.81
C ALA A 11 -17.94 -37.05 -28.86
N ALA A 12 -16.63 -36.96 -28.55
CA ALA A 12 -15.47 -37.72 -29.12
C ALA A 12 -15.24 -37.73 -30.67
N ALA A 13 -14.08 -37.40 -31.26
CA ALA A 13 -12.65 -37.76 -31.07
C ALA A 13 -12.16 -38.91 -32.00
N ALA A 14 -10.83 -38.97 -32.27
CA ALA A 14 -10.11 -39.76 -33.31
C ALA A 14 -10.34 -39.24 -34.77
N ALA A 15 -9.33 -38.94 -35.62
CA ALA A 15 -8.17 -39.68 -36.19
C ALA A 15 -8.53 -40.38 -37.54
N GLU A 16 -7.67 -40.59 -38.55
CA GLU A 16 -6.21 -40.34 -38.73
C GLU A 16 -5.76 -40.32 -40.22
N ALA A 17 -4.55 -39.79 -40.50
CA ALA A 17 -3.60 -40.17 -41.59
C ALA A 17 -3.89 -39.93 -43.12
N ALA A 18 -2.78 -40.01 -43.90
CA ALA A 18 -2.59 -39.92 -45.37
C ALA A 18 -2.89 -38.56 -46.08
N ALA A 19 -2.08 -37.92 -46.95
CA ALA A 19 -0.99 -38.29 -47.90
C ALA A 19 -1.47 -38.87 -49.26
N THR A 20 -0.97 -38.50 -50.46
CA THR A 20 0.06 -37.54 -50.96
C THR A 20 -0.09 -37.31 -52.49
N CYS A 21 0.65 -36.36 -53.10
CA CYS A 21 0.87 -36.18 -54.57
C CYS A 21 -0.33 -35.66 -55.44
N ASP A 22 -0.18 -35.04 -56.64
CA ASP A 22 1.03 -34.65 -57.41
C ASP A 22 0.84 -33.45 -58.41
N THR A 23 1.95 -32.99 -59.03
CA THR A 23 2.16 -32.18 -60.29
C THR A 23 1.01 -31.34 -60.92
N GLN A 24 1.12 -30.00 -61.05
CA GLN A 24 1.79 -29.20 -62.13
C GLN A 24 1.23 -29.29 -63.59
N HIS A 25 0.76 -28.17 -64.19
CA HIS A 25 1.31 -27.60 -65.45
C HIS A 25 0.78 -26.19 -65.87
N SER A 26 1.50 -25.55 -66.81
CA SER A 26 1.31 -24.30 -67.62
C SER A 26 -0.12 -23.83 -67.99
N ALA A 27 -0.51 -22.54 -68.13
CA ALA A 27 0.10 -21.25 -68.55
C ALA A 27 -0.17 -20.82 -70.02
N HIS A 28 -0.66 -19.58 -70.26
CA HIS A 28 -0.73 -18.88 -71.57
C HIS A 28 -0.93 -17.34 -71.41
N GLN A 29 -0.97 -16.55 -72.51
CA GLN A 29 -0.71 -15.09 -72.51
C GLN A 29 -1.69 -14.20 -73.34
N HIS A 30 -1.80 -12.92 -72.92
CA HIS A 30 -1.88 -11.69 -73.77
C HIS A 30 -3.23 -11.16 -74.37
N PRO A 31 -3.29 -9.88 -74.87
CA PRO A 31 -4.47 -8.96 -74.83
C PRO A 31 -5.05 -8.67 -76.25
N PRO A 32 -5.62 -7.48 -76.67
CA PRO A 32 -6.04 -6.22 -75.99
C PRO A 32 -7.40 -5.59 -76.46
N SER A 33 -7.81 -4.44 -75.89
CA SER A 33 -8.24 -3.21 -76.64
C SER A 33 -8.84 -2.08 -75.76
N GLN A 34 -8.96 -0.89 -76.35
CA GLN A 34 -9.57 0.39 -75.91
C GLN A 34 -10.45 0.91 -77.11
N PRO A 35 -11.18 2.07 -77.13
CA PRO A 35 -10.79 3.39 -76.60
C PRO A 35 -11.93 4.42 -76.27
N GLN A 36 -11.51 5.70 -76.17
CA GLN A 36 -12.28 6.95 -76.41
C GLN A 36 -13.37 7.35 -75.38
N GLN A 37 -13.81 8.62 -75.26
CA GLN A 37 -13.41 9.91 -75.88
C GLN A 37 -12.94 10.92 -74.77
N HIS A 38 -12.70 12.24 -74.89
CA HIS A 38 -13.08 13.34 -75.82
C HIS A 38 -11.88 14.31 -76.08
N HIS A 39 -12.16 15.54 -76.50
CA HIS A 39 -11.26 16.58 -77.05
C HIS A 39 -11.40 17.94 -76.28
N HIS A 40 -10.61 19.02 -76.45
CA HIS A 40 -9.25 19.32 -76.98
C HIS A 40 -8.88 20.78 -76.64
N GLN A 41 -7.58 21.13 -76.54
CA GLN A 41 -6.86 22.13 -77.39
C GLN A 41 -5.54 22.67 -76.74
N ALA A 42 -4.49 22.83 -77.58
CA ALA A 42 -3.33 23.77 -77.56
C ALA A 42 -2.54 24.14 -76.26
N SER A 43 -1.25 24.54 -76.27
CA SER A 43 -0.09 24.35 -77.18
C SER A 43 1.22 24.90 -76.50
N ALA A 44 2.42 24.59 -77.04
CA ALA A 44 3.77 25.12 -76.69
C ALA A 44 4.31 24.85 -75.25
N ALA A 45 5.58 24.52 -74.95
CA ALA A 45 6.92 24.92 -75.42
C ALA A 45 7.40 26.28 -74.83
N ALA A 46 8.62 26.47 -74.29
CA ALA A 46 9.78 25.58 -74.05
C ALA A 46 10.76 26.13 -72.97
N SER A 47 11.90 25.46 -72.79
CA SER A 47 13.29 25.95 -72.47
C SER A 47 13.55 27.45 -72.16
N SER A 48 14.64 27.88 -71.49
CA SER A 48 15.73 27.31 -70.65
C SER A 48 16.70 28.48 -70.32
N THR A 49 17.78 28.25 -69.53
CA THR A 49 18.88 29.24 -69.26
C THR A 49 18.46 30.54 -68.53
N GLY A 50 19.36 31.36 -67.97
CA GLY A 50 20.82 31.26 -67.80
C GLY A 50 21.32 32.23 -66.70
N ALA A 51 22.60 32.09 -66.32
CA ALA A 51 23.32 33.03 -65.44
C ALA A 51 24.13 34.04 -66.32
N PRO A 52 25.00 34.96 -65.82
CA PRO A 52 25.50 35.14 -64.44
C PRO A 52 25.77 36.60 -63.96
N SER A 53 26.41 36.70 -62.78
CA SER A 53 27.52 37.64 -62.43
C SER A 53 27.34 39.18 -62.31
N GLN A 54 27.79 39.68 -61.15
CA GLN A 54 28.63 40.90 -60.93
C GLN A 54 28.00 42.31 -61.14
N ALA A 55 28.46 43.39 -60.49
CA ALA A 55 29.18 43.59 -59.21
C ALA A 55 29.25 45.09 -58.80
N LEU A 56 29.89 45.38 -57.64
CA LEU A 56 30.62 46.62 -57.25
C LEU A 56 29.86 47.92 -56.86
N HIS A 57 30.32 48.50 -55.72
CA HIS A 57 30.28 49.92 -55.26
C HIS A 57 28.95 50.71 -55.17
N GLY A 58 28.81 51.76 -54.34
CA GLY A 58 29.65 52.22 -53.22
C GLY A 58 29.39 53.67 -52.73
N ASN A 59 29.66 53.92 -51.43
CA ASN A 59 29.91 55.22 -50.72
C ASN A 59 28.91 56.41 -50.73
N GLY A 60 28.75 57.03 -49.54
CA GLY A 60 28.39 58.44 -49.30
C GLY A 60 26.89 58.77 -49.20
N GLY A 61 26.43 59.79 -48.44
CA GLY A 61 27.12 60.71 -47.50
C GLY A 61 26.25 61.94 -47.15
N SER A 62 26.56 62.66 -46.04
CA SER A 62 25.81 63.82 -45.46
C SER A 62 24.51 63.46 -44.71
N SER A 63 24.14 63.95 -43.50
CA SER A 63 24.39 65.18 -42.69
C SER A 63 23.48 66.37 -43.06
N ALA A 64 22.92 67.19 -42.15
CA ALA A 64 22.54 67.09 -40.71
C ALA A 64 21.77 68.37 -40.29
N TYR A 65 20.97 68.38 -39.20
CA TYR A 65 20.49 69.62 -38.53
C TYR A 65 20.21 69.44 -37.02
N TYR A 66 20.26 70.56 -36.27
CA TYR A 66 20.11 70.70 -34.80
C TYR A 66 18.60 70.90 -34.41
N SER A 67 18.12 70.85 -33.15
CA SER A 67 18.57 71.55 -31.93
C SER A 67 18.09 70.93 -30.59
N ALA A 68 18.58 71.47 -29.47
CA ALA A 68 18.31 71.12 -28.06
C ALA A 68 18.08 72.43 -27.24
N PRO A 69 17.99 72.50 -25.87
CA PRO A 69 18.19 71.46 -24.84
C PRO A 69 17.16 71.45 -23.66
N ALA A 70 17.42 70.60 -22.66
CA ALA A 70 16.82 70.63 -21.32
C ALA A 70 17.88 70.35 -20.23
N ALA A 71 17.59 70.68 -18.97
CA ALA A 71 18.55 70.58 -17.84
C ALA A 71 18.74 69.15 -17.28
N GLY A 72 19.87 68.93 -16.58
CA GLY A 72 20.25 67.64 -15.95
C GLY A 72 19.69 67.41 -14.54
N PRO A 73 20.28 66.54 -13.68
CA PRO A 73 21.70 66.11 -13.68
C PRO A 73 22.02 64.61 -13.42
N SER A 74 23.33 64.31 -13.40
CA SER A 74 24.06 63.28 -12.60
C SER A 74 23.89 61.76 -12.82
N LEU A 75 24.93 61.17 -13.46
CA LEU A 75 25.80 60.09 -12.93
C LEU A 75 25.23 58.73 -12.46
N ILE A 76 25.28 57.70 -13.34
CA ILE A 76 25.92 56.37 -13.08
C ILE A 76 26.51 55.85 -14.41
N PRO A 77 27.73 55.27 -14.47
CA PRO A 77 28.26 54.64 -15.70
C PRO A 77 27.53 53.35 -16.07
N LYS A 78 27.16 53.17 -17.34
CA LYS A 78 26.68 51.88 -17.86
C LYS A 78 27.84 50.91 -18.06
N VAL A 79 27.73 49.72 -17.49
CA VAL A 79 28.60 48.57 -17.80
C VAL A 79 27.82 47.64 -18.74
N ASP A 80 28.26 47.53 -19.99
CA ASP A 80 27.60 46.67 -20.98
C ASP A 80 27.84 45.19 -20.69
N PHE A 81 26.82 44.52 -20.14
CA PHE A 81 26.80 43.07 -19.98
C PHE A 81 26.57 42.40 -21.35
N SER A 82 27.67 42.17 -22.07
CA SER A 82 27.69 41.36 -23.30
C SER A 82 27.09 39.97 -23.05
N ALA A 83 25.96 39.70 -23.70
CA ALA A 83 25.12 38.52 -23.48
C ALA A 83 25.82 37.23 -23.96
N THR A 84 26.62 36.62 -23.08
CA THR A 84 27.40 35.42 -23.35
C THR A 84 26.76 34.16 -22.77
N SER A 85 26.40 33.22 -23.66
CA SER A 85 25.96 31.86 -23.36
C SER A 85 24.59 31.67 -22.67
N SER A 86 23.51 32.18 -23.27
CA SER A 86 22.15 31.66 -23.05
C SER A 86 21.93 30.31 -23.79
N LYS A 87 22.52 29.23 -23.25
CA LYS A 87 22.14 27.84 -23.53
C LYS A 87 21.37 27.31 -22.30
N PRO A 88 20.21 26.65 -22.44
CA PRO A 88 19.51 26.04 -21.30
C PRO A 88 20.33 24.89 -20.68
N LEU A 89 20.03 24.51 -19.43
CA LEU A 89 20.57 23.28 -18.85
C LEU A 89 20.12 22.09 -19.70
N SER A 90 21.07 21.51 -20.43
CA SER A 90 20.93 20.26 -21.16
C SER A 90 21.44 19.13 -20.27
N LEU A 91 20.62 18.10 -20.07
CA LEU A 91 21.03 16.88 -19.38
C LEU A 91 22.04 16.08 -20.21
N THR A 92 22.04 16.29 -21.53
CA THR A 92 22.68 15.39 -22.50
C THR A 92 23.39 16.13 -23.64
N LYS A 93 24.25 17.11 -23.33
CA LYS A 93 25.14 17.71 -24.36
C LYS A 93 26.59 17.88 -23.91
N ARG A 94 27.34 16.81 -24.08
CA ARG A 94 28.81 16.82 -24.03
C ARG A 94 29.38 17.36 -25.35
N GLU A 95 30.08 18.50 -25.30
CA GLU A 95 30.84 19.01 -26.45
C GLU A 95 32.03 18.07 -26.75
N GLN A 96 32.12 17.58 -27.99
CA GLN A 96 33.24 16.77 -28.44
C GLN A 96 34.46 17.68 -28.70
N ARG A 97 35.50 17.58 -27.86
CA ARG A 97 36.82 18.13 -28.17
C ARG A 97 37.38 17.41 -29.40
N SER A 98 37.32 18.03 -30.57
CA SER A 98 38.17 17.67 -31.69
C SER A 98 39.62 17.97 -31.31
N SER A 99 40.50 16.97 -31.41
CA SER A 99 41.94 17.18 -31.22
C SER A 99 42.49 17.94 -32.42
N SER A 100 42.92 19.18 -32.20
CA SER A 100 43.54 20.00 -33.25
C SER A 100 44.90 19.44 -33.64
N HIS A 101 44.92 18.61 -34.69
CA HIS A 101 46.11 18.39 -35.50
C HIS A 101 45.92 19.12 -36.83
N LYS A 102 46.74 20.15 -37.06
CA LYS A 102 46.89 20.75 -38.39
C LYS A 102 47.53 19.70 -39.31
N GLY A 103 46.75 19.17 -40.25
CA GLY A 103 47.16 18.17 -41.22
C GLY A 103 46.33 18.31 -42.50
N SER A 104 46.95 18.09 -43.65
CA SER A 104 46.47 18.50 -44.99
C SER A 104 45.04 18.07 -45.35
N LEU A 105 44.38 18.90 -46.16
CA LEU A 105 43.13 18.57 -46.87
C LEU A 105 43.40 17.45 -47.91
N LYS A 106 42.95 16.22 -47.62
CA LYS A 106 42.50 15.20 -48.59
C LYS A 106 42.04 13.91 -47.88
N ASP A 107 40.72 13.72 -47.75
CA ASP A 107 40.03 12.46 -48.14
C ASP A 107 38.50 12.58 -47.94
N GLY A 108 37.75 12.45 -49.04
CA GLY A 108 36.28 12.60 -49.07
C GLY A 108 35.50 11.37 -48.62
N LYS A 109 35.77 10.80 -47.45
CA LYS A 109 34.97 9.66 -46.93
C LYS A 109 33.71 10.13 -46.22
N ARG A 110 32.61 10.23 -46.98
CA ARG A 110 31.25 10.26 -46.42
C ARG A 110 31.10 9.13 -45.41
N SER A 111 30.77 9.45 -44.16
CA SER A 111 30.40 8.43 -43.17
C SER A 111 29.10 7.74 -43.62
N LEU A 112 29.17 6.44 -43.87
CA LEU A 112 27.99 5.63 -44.19
C LEU A 112 26.96 5.75 -43.04
N PRO A 113 25.66 5.95 -43.34
CA PRO A 113 24.63 6.04 -42.31
C PRO A 113 24.57 4.73 -41.54
N ARG A 114 24.74 4.80 -40.21
CA ARG A 114 24.56 3.64 -39.34
C ARG A 114 23.08 3.29 -39.27
N ASN A 115 22.73 2.15 -39.87
CA ASN A 115 21.38 1.63 -39.93
C ASN A 115 21.12 0.58 -38.82
N THR A 116 21.67 0.76 -37.61
CA THR A 116 21.38 -0.19 -36.52
C THR A 116 19.91 -0.12 -36.11
N VAL A 117 19.45 -1.11 -35.34
CA VAL A 117 18.09 -1.09 -34.78
C VAL A 117 17.93 0.07 -33.79
N TRP A 118 18.97 0.37 -33.02
CA TRP A 118 18.99 1.45 -32.03
C TRP A 118 18.93 2.84 -32.69
N ASP A 119 19.69 3.06 -33.76
CA ASP A 119 19.60 4.30 -34.58
C ASP A 119 18.18 4.52 -35.13
N ARG A 120 17.44 3.43 -35.39
CA ARG A 120 16.03 3.46 -35.85
C ARG A 120 15.01 3.67 -34.73
N MET A 121 15.28 3.18 -33.51
CA MET A 121 14.45 3.42 -32.31
C MET A 121 14.60 4.85 -31.76
N GLY A 122 15.76 5.48 -31.92
CA GLY A 122 16.05 6.82 -31.39
C GLY A 122 16.40 6.79 -29.91
N GLY A 123 16.07 7.84 -29.17
CA GLY A 123 16.31 7.93 -27.71
C GLY A 123 17.76 8.23 -27.31
N GLY A 124 18.61 8.64 -28.26
CA GLY A 124 19.99 9.10 -28.01
C GLY A 124 21.05 7.99 -27.83
N PHE A 125 20.69 6.71 -27.97
CA PHE A 125 21.60 5.56 -27.79
C PHE A 125 22.62 5.44 -28.94
N ASN A 126 23.66 6.28 -28.89
CA ASN A 126 24.80 6.30 -29.81
C ASN A 126 25.73 5.09 -29.57
N LEU A 127 25.25 3.87 -29.81
CA LEU A 127 25.98 2.63 -29.59
C LEU A 127 27.01 2.36 -30.70
N GLY A 128 28.23 2.01 -30.31
CA GLY A 128 29.27 1.53 -31.22
C GLY A 128 28.99 0.11 -31.74
N PRO A 129 29.58 -0.28 -32.88
CA PRO A 129 29.27 -1.56 -33.55
C PRO A 129 29.63 -2.82 -32.73
N GLY A 130 30.46 -2.70 -31.68
CA GLY A 130 30.73 -3.78 -30.73
C GLY A 130 29.77 -3.84 -29.52
N GLU A 131 29.02 -2.77 -29.23
CA GLU A 131 28.24 -2.67 -27.98
C GLU A 131 27.03 -3.62 -27.96
N GLY A 132 26.49 -4.02 -29.12
CA GLY A 132 25.48 -5.08 -29.19
C GLY A 132 26.01 -6.45 -28.73
N ARG A 133 27.28 -6.76 -29.03
CA ARG A 133 27.93 -7.99 -28.53
C ARG A 133 28.25 -7.88 -27.04
N LEU A 134 28.59 -6.68 -26.56
CA LEU A 134 28.82 -6.42 -25.13
C LEU A 134 27.53 -6.57 -24.32
N LEU A 135 26.39 -6.08 -24.83
CA LEU A 135 25.07 -6.28 -24.23
C LEU A 135 24.69 -7.77 -24.17
N LEU A 136 24.95 -8.54 -25.23
CA LEU A 136 24.75 -9.99 -25.21
C LEU A 136 25.67 -10.69 -24.19
N GLY A 137 26.95 -10.29 -24.12
CA GLY A 137 27.88 -10.82 -23.12
C GLY A 137 27.48 -10.49 -21.67
N LEU A 138 27.00 -9.27 -21.42
CA LEU A 138 26.43 -8.84 -20.14
C LEU A 138 25.16 -9.62 -19.78
N PHE A 139 24.29 -9.89 -20.75
CA PHE A 139 23.11 -10.72 -20.55
C PHE A 139 23.49 -12.16 -20.21
N LEU A 140 24.40 -12.78 -20.96
CA LEU A 140 24.86 -14.15 -20.70
C LEU A 140 25.55 -14.29 -19.33
N LEU A 141 26.44 -13.35 -18.98
CA LEU A 141 27.07 -13.30 -17.64
C LEU A 141 26.02 -13.08 -16.54
N GLY A 142 25.07 -12.17 -16.79
CA GLY A 142 23.93 -11.93 -15.90
C GLY A 142 23.09 -13.19 -15.68
N SER A 143 22.79 -13.96 -16.73
CA SER A 143 22.02 -15.20 -16.65
C SER A 143 22.73 -16.23 -15.78
N VAL A 144 24.06 -16.40 -15.96
CA VAL A 144 24.85 -17.30 -15.11
C VAL A 144 24.77 -16.92 -13.64
N VAL A 145 24.83 -15.63 -13.31
CA VAL A 145 24.75 -15.14 -11.92
C VAL A 145 23.33 -15.22 -11.35
N ARG A 146 22.33 -14.72 -12.08
CA ARG A 146 20.95 -14.57 -11.59
C ARG A 146 20.16 -15.88 -11.54
N LEU A 147 20.46 -16.82 -12.45
CA LEU A 147 19.76 -18.11 -12.54
C LEU A 147 20.49 -19.26 -11.82
N TYR A 148 21.64 -19.00 -11.18
CA TYR A 148 22.45 -20.05 -10.55
C TYR A 148 21.67 -20.83 -9.49
N LYS A 149 21.48 -22.13 -9.76
CA LYS A 149 20.77 -23.09 -8.90
C LYS A 149 19.40 -22.57 -8.43
N ILE A 150 18.63 -21.90 -9.29
CA ILE A 150 17.37 -21.19 -8.92
C ILE A 150 16.37 -22.03 -8.09
N GLY A 151 16.30 -23.35 -8.29
CA GLY A 151 15.49 -24.28 -7.49
C GLY A 151 16.01 -24.61 -6.08
N ARG A 152 17.11 -24.00 -5.62
CA ARG A 152 17.65 -24.17 -4.26
C ARG A 152 17.33 -22.94 -3.38
N PRO A 153 16.92 -23.10 -2.11
CA PRO A 153 16.42 -24.33 -1.50
C PRO A 153 15.10 -24.77 -2.14
N SER A 154 14.75 -26.04 -1.96
CA SER A 154 13.49 -26.66 -2.39
C SER A 154 12.30 -26.29 -1.49
N SER A 155 12.48 -25.32 -0.60
CA SER A 155 11.52 -24.86 0.40
C SER A 155 11.18 -23.38 0.25
N VAL A 156 10.09 -22.97 0.92
CA VAL A 156 9.67 -21.58 1.09
C VAL A 156 10.72 -20.76 1.84
N VAL A 157 10.91 -19.50 1.42
CA VAL A 157 11.83 -18.49 2.00
C VAL A 157 11.01 -17.30 2.56
N PHE A 158 11.61 -16.45 3.39
CA PHE A 158 11.03 -15.18 3.86
C PHE A 158 10.32 -14.40 2.73
N ASP A 159 9.14 -13.86 3.03
CA ASP A 159 8.19 -13.21 2.11
C ASP A 159 7.65 -14.06 0.93
N GLU A 160 8.26 -15.19 0.56
CA GLU A 160 7.60 -16.17 -0.34
C GLU A 160 6.35 -16.78 0.32
N VAL A 161 6.31 -16.84 1.65
CA VAL A 161 5.11 -17.16 2.45
C VAL A 161 3.92 -16.30 2.04
N HIS A 162 4.14 -14.98 1.94
CA HIS A 162 3.11 -14.01 1.60
C HIS A 162 2.75 -14.07 0.10
N PHE A 163 3.75 -13.90 -0.78
CA PHE A 163 3.48 -13.71 -2.21
C PHE A 163 3.18 -15.03 -2.95
N GLY A 164 3.68 -16.17 -2.45
CA GLY A 164 3.24 -17.50 -2.87
C GLY A 164 1.83 -17.83 -2.38
N GLY A 165 1.51 -17.49 -1.12
CA GLY A 165 0.15 -17.58 -0.58
C GLY A 165 -0.87 -16.76 -1.38
N PHE A 166 -0.54 -15.51 -1.73
CA PHE A 166 -1.39 -14.68 -2.59
C PHE A 166 -1.52 -15.23 -4.02
N ALA A 167 -0.47 -15.84 -4.57
CA ALA A 167 -0.56 -16.52 -5.85
C ALA A 167 -1.53 -17.72 -5.79
N ASN A 168 -1.49 -18.51 -4.72
CA ASN A 168 -2.45 -19.59 -4.47
C ASN A 168 -3.90 -19.06 -4.42
N LYS A 169 -4.16 -17.99 -3.65
CA LYS A 169 -5.49 -17.36 -3.56
C LYS A 169 -6.01 -16.85 -4.91
N TYR A 170 -5.16 -16.31 -5.77
CA TYR A 170 -5.53 -15.96 -7.15
C TYR A 170 -5.94 -17.17 -8.00
N ILE A 171 -5.23 -18.30 -7.90
CA ILE A 171 -5.61 -19.54 -8.62
C ILE A 171 -6.95 -20.09 -8.11
N GLN A 172 -7.20 -20.00 -6.80
CA GLN A 172 -8.48 -20.37 -6.18
C GLN A 172 -9.61 -19.34 -6.39
N SER A 173 -9.32 -18.19 -7.03
CA SER A 173 -10.23 -17.04 -7.16
C SER A 173 -10.79 -16.49 -5.83
N ARG A 174 -10.14 -16.78 -4.70
CA ARG A 174 -10.56 -16.38 -3.33
C ARG A 174 -10.07 -14.97 -3.00
N PHE A 175 -10.97 -14.08 -2.60
CA PHE A 175 -10.62 -12.69 -2.30
C PHE A 175 -9.68 -12.58 -1.09
N PHE A 176 -8.72 -11.67 -1.21
CA PHE A 176 -7.76 -11.34 -0.16
C PHE A 176 -7.41 -9.86 -0.20
N MET A 177 -7.18 -9.27 0.97
CA MET A 177 -6.75 -7.88 1.12
C MET A 177 -5.24 -7.86 1.39
N ASP A 178 -4.49 -7.03 0.67
CA ASP A 178 -3.05 -6.80 0.84
C ASP A 178 -2.73 -5.32 0.61
N VAL A 179 -1.74 -4.80 1.35
CA VAL A 179 -1.28 -3.40 1.32
C VAL A 179 -0.53 -3.02 0.03
N HIS A 180 -0.27 -3.96 -0.88
CA HIS A 180 0.41 -3.69 -2.14
C HIS A 180 -0.53 -3.79 -3.35
N PRO A 181 -0.38 -2.92 -4.36
CA PRO A 181 -1.07 -3.06 -5.65
C PRO A 181 -0.83 -4.42 -6.36
N PRO A 182 -1.71 -4.82 -7.29
CA PRO A 182 -1.83 -6.23 -7.66
C PRO A 182 -0.86 -6.73 -8.73
N LEU A 183 -0.26 -5.88 -9.59
CA LEU A 183 0.47 -6.33 -10.80
C LEU A 183 1.58 -7.34 -10.48
N ALA A 184 2.43 -7.06 -9.49
CA ALA A 184 3.54 -7.95 -9.18
C ALA A 184 3.04 -9.34 -8.72
N LYS A 185 1.95 -9.40 -7.95
CA LYS A 185 1.31 -10.65 -7.51
C LYS A 185 0.58 -11.35 -8.66
N LEU A 186 -0.10 -10.60 -9.53
CA LEU A 186 -0.76 -11.12 -10.73
C LEU A 186 0.24 -11.75 -11.71
N LEU A 187 1.43 -11.16 -11.87
CA LEU A 187 2.49 -11.75 -12.69
C LEU A 187 3.02 -13.06 -12.09
N ILE A 188 3.18 -13.14 -10.76
CA ILE A 188 3.57 -14.38 -10.07
C ILE A 188 2.48 -15.46 -10.22
N ALA A 189 1.20 -15.09 -10.03
CA ALA A 189 0.06 -15.98 -10.22
C ALA A 189 -0.05 -16.48 -11.68
N LEU A 190 0.23 -15.63 -12.67
CA LEU A 190 0.30 -16.02 -14.07
C LEU A 190 1.38 -17.08 -14.33
N MET A 191 2.56 -16.98 -13.69
CA MET A 191 3.59 -18.02 -13.79
C MET A 191 3.20 -19.32 -13.08
N ALA A 192 2.47 -19.25 -11.96
CA ALA A 192 1.93 -20.41 -11.29
C ALA A 192 0.90 -21.14 -12.17
N TYR A 193 -0.01 -20.38 -12.79
CA TYR A 193 -1.01 -20.88 -13.74
C TYR A 193 -0.37 -21.53 -14.98
N ILE A 194 0.61 -20.85 -15.61
CA ILE A 194 1.38 -21.41 -16.75
C ILE A 194 2.16 -22.67 -16.33
N GLY A 195 2.61 -22.74 -15.07
CA GLY A 195 3.25 -23.92 -14.49
C GLY A 195 2.30 -25.05 -14.11
N GLY A 196 1.00 -24.95 -14.39
CA GLY A 196 0.00 -25.97 -14.08
C GLY A 196 -0.42 -26.05 -12.60
N PHE A 197 -0.12 -25.02 -11.79
CA PHE A 197 -0.54 -25.00 -10.39
C PHE A 197 -2.07 -24.91 -10.28
N GLN A 198 -2.68 -25.91 -9.64
CA GLN A 198 -4.14 -25.98 -9.44
C GLN A 198 -4.60 -25.26 -8.17
N GLY A 199 -3.66 -24.88 -7.29
CA GLY A 199 -3.95 -24.24 -6.01
C GLY A 199 -4.52 -25.21 -4.97
N GLY A 200 -4.66 -24.74 -3.74
CA GLY A 200 -5.30 -25.46 -2.62
C GLY A 200 -4.54 -26.64 -2.02
N SER A 201 -3.64 -27.32 -2.75
CA SER A 201 -2.77 -28.35 -2.19
C SER A 201 -1.80 -27.76 -1.16
N PHE A 202 -1.01 -26.77 -1.59
CA PHE A 202 0.10 -26.23 -0.81
C PHE A 202 -0.26 -24.99 0.01
N ASP A 203 -0.02 -25.11 1.31
CA ASP A 203 -0.11 -24.05 2.30
C ASP A 203 1.27 -23.38 2.45
N PHE A 204 1.29 -22.05 2.33
CA PHE A 204 2.51 -21.23 2.32
C PHE A 204 2.84 -20.60 3.70
N LYS A 205 2.30 -21.07 4.83
CA LYS A 205 2.47 -20.40 6.14
C LYS A 205 3.91 -20.33 6.64
N GLU A 206 4.70 -21.38 6.43
CA GLU A 206 5.98 -21.58 7.13
C GLU A 206 7.23 -21.40 6.25
N ILE A 207 8.21 -20.64 6.76
CA ILE A 207 9.55 -20.56 6.18
C ILE A 207 10.26 -21.91 6.40
N GLY A 208 10.80 -22.50 5.34
CA GLY A 208 11.49 -23.79 5.42
C GLY A 208 10.63 -25.02 5.15
N ARG A 209 9.31 -24.88 4.96
CA ARG A 209 8.44 -25.93 4.40
C ARG A 209 8.92 -26.29 2.98
N GLU A 210 9.23 -27.56 2.73
CA GLU A 210 9.62 -28.04 1.38
C GLU A 210 8.41 -28.01 0.45
N TYR A 211 8.58 -27.62 -0.82
CA TYR A 211 7.50 -27.60 -1.82
C TYR A 211 6.95 -28.99 -2.19
N GLY A 212 7.66 -30.05 -1.80
CA GLY A 212 7.15 -31.41 -1.73
C GLY A 212 6.71 -32.02 -3.08
N PRO A 213 5.91 -33.11 -3.02
CA PRO A 213 5.29 -33.71 -4.19
C PRO A 213 4.01 -32.96 -4.63
N GLU A 214 3.65 -31.86 -3.98
CA GLU A 214 2.37 -31.13 -4.14
C GLU A 214 2.26 -30.30 -5.45
N HIS A 215 3.15 -30.58 -6.41
CA HIS A 215 3.18 -30.01 -7.78
C HIS A 215 3.27 -28.47 -7.86
N VAL A 216 3.79 -27.79 -6.81
CA VAL A 216 4.04 -26.34 -6.85
C VAL A 216 5.14 -26.01 -7.86
N PRO A 217 4.90 -25.21 -8.92
CA PRO A 217 5.91 -24.87 -9.92
C PRO A 217 6.83 -23.73 -9.44
N TYR A 218 7.33 -23.82 -8.21
CA TYR A 218 8.08 -22.75 -7.54
C TYR A 218 9.31 -22.30 -8.33
N ILE A 219 9.96 -23.21 -9.07
CA ILE A 219 11.09 -22.91 -9.96
C ILE A 219 10.67 -21.90 -11.05
N LEU A 220 9.48 -22.08 -11.64
CA LEU A 220 8.94 -21.20 -12.66
C LEU A 220 8.42 -19.87 -12.07
N MET A 221 7.85 -19.92 -10.86
CA MET A 221 7.44 -18.72 -10.12
C MET A 221 8.66 -17.85 -9.74
N ARG A 222 9.78 -18.46 -9.33
CA ARG A 222 11.08 -17.78 -9.08
C ARG A 222 11.78 -17.30 -10.35
N LEU A 223 11.58 -17.99 -11.48
CA LEU A 223 12.20 -17.63 -12.75
C LEU A 223 11.76 -16.23 -13.23
N LEU A 224 10.51 -15.82 -13.00
CA LEU A 224 10.03 -14.49 -13.38
C LEU A 224 10.78 -13.36 -12.64
N PRO A 225 10.79 -13.28 -11.29
CA PRO A 225 11.64 -12.34 -10.56
C PRO A 225 13.11 -12.38 -10.99
N ALA A 226 13.65 -13.56 -11.32
CA ALA A 226 15.05 -13.71 -11.70
C ALA A 226 15.34 -13.17 -13.11
N VAL A 227 14.43 -13.39 -14.06
CA VAL A 227 14.50 -12.84 -15.43
C VAL A 227 14.27 -11.32 -15.42
N LEU A 228 13.35 -10.81 -14.61
CA LEU A 228 13.16 -9.36 -14.46
C LEU A 228 14.40 -8.69 -13.85
N GLY A 229 14.98 -9.28 -12.79
CA GLY A 229 16.24 -8.81 -12.18
C GLY A 229 17.45 -8.91 -13.12
N LEU A 230 17.50 -9.94 -13.97
CA LEU A 230 18.46 -10.07 -15.06
C LEU A 230 18.33 -8.94 -16.08
N LEU A 231 17.12 -8.58 -16.49
CA LEU A 231 16.88 -7.51 -17.46
C LEU A 231 17.27 -6.11 -16.94
N VAL A 232 17.36 -5.90 -15.62
CA VAL A 232 17.90 -4.65 -15.04
C VAL A 232 19.35 -4.39 -15.48
N ILE A 233 20.16 -5.45 -15.72
CA ILE A 233 21.58 -5.33 -16.11
C ILE A 233 21.76 -4.61 -17.47
N PRO A 234 21.16 -5.07 -18.59
CA PRO A 234 21.22 -4.34 -19.86
C PRO A 234 20.43 -3.02 -19.83
N ILE A 235 19.35 -2.92 -19.06
CA ILE A 235 18.61 -1.65 -18.88
C ILE A 235 19.50 -0.58 -18.23
N ALA A 236 20.30 -0.93 -17.22
CA ALA A 236 21.27 -0.03 -16.59
C ALA A 236 22.38 0.39 -17.56
N TYR A 237 22.94 -0.54 -18.34
CA TYR A 237 23.90 -0.22 -19.40
C TYR A 237 23.32 0.80 -20.37
N LEU A 238 22.12 0.52 -20.93
CA LEU A 238 21.45 1.40 -21.87
C LEU A 238 21.14 2.77 -21.24
N THR A 239 20.69 2.81 -19.98
CA THR A 239 20.42 4.07 -19.25
C THR A 239 21.68 4.93 -19.16
N LEU A 240 22.81 4.35 -18.77
CA LEU A 240 24.10 5.07 -18.70
C LEU A 240 24.59 5.54 -20.08
N ARG A 241 24.30 4.80 -21.16
CA ARG A 241 24.62 5.24 -22.54
C ARG A 241 23.66 6.32 -23.04
N GLY A 242 22.39 6.29 -22.63
CA GLY A 242 21.40 7.34 -22.87
C GLY A 242 21.76 8.65 -22.18
N LEU A 243 22.31 8.57 -20.96
CA LEU A 243 22.94 9.69 -20.23
C LEU A 243 24.31 10.10 -20.81
N GLN A 244 24.65 9.65 -22.01
CA GLN A 244 25.88 9.96 -22.76
C GLN A 244 27.21 9.66 -22.04
N THR A 245 27.20 8.84 -20.99
CA THR A 245 28.44 8.34 -20.38
C THR A 245 29.19 7.42 -21.36
N ARG A 246 30.50 7.31 -21.18
CA ARG A 246 31.35 6.49 -22.06
C ARG A 246 31.02 4.99 -21.93
N PRO A 247 31.18 4.16 -22.97
CA PRO A 247 30.89 2.71 -22.92
C PRO A 247 31.53 1.96 -21.74
N THR A 248 32.75 2.35 -21.34
CA THR A 248 33.46 1.73 -20.21
C THR A 248 32.86 2.10 -18.84
N THR A 249 32.15 3.22 -18.71
CA THR A 249 31.34 3.54 -17.52
C THR A 249 30.04 2.74 -17.50
N ALA A 250 29.33 2.67 -18.62
CA ALA A 250 28.10 1.88 -18.72
C ALA A 250 28.36 0.40 -18.42
N LEU A 251 29.50 -0.13 -18.88
CA LEU A 251 29.97 -1.47 -18.54
C LEU A 251 30.20 -1.64 -17.03
N LEU A 252 30.89 -0.69 -16.39
CA LEU A 252 31.15 -0.76 -14.94
C LEU A 252 29.86 -0.73 -14.11
N GLY A 253 28.93 0.18 -14.42
CA GLY A 253 27.64 0.27 -13.73
C GLY A 253 26.76 -0.97 -13.92
N ALA A 254 26.78 -1.57 -15.12
CA ALA A 254 26.12 -2.85 -15.38
C ALA A 254 26.76 -4.00 -14.56
N LEU A 255 28.09 -4.09 -14.52
CA LEU A 255 28.80 -5.11 -13.75
C LEU A 255 28.61 -4.97 -12.24
N PHE A 256 28.51 -3.75 -11.72
CA PHE A 256 28.12 -3.52 -10.32
C PHE A 256 26.72 -4.09 -10.03
N ILE A 257 25.73 -3.91 -10.91
CA ILE A 257 24.39 -4.49 -10.75
C ILE A 257 24.41 -6.02 -10.97
N THR A 258 25.27 -6.54 -11.84
CA THR A 258 25.47 -7.99 -11.99
C THR A 258 25.95 -8.62 -10.69
N PHE A 259 26.92 -8.01 -10.01
CA PHE A 259 27.59 -8.55 -8.82
C PHE A 259 27.08 -7.95 -7.48
N GLU A 260 25.90 -7.33 -7.46
CA GLU A 260 25.28 -6.80 -6.25
C GLU A 260 24.45 -7.88 -5.53
N ASN A 261 25.04 -8.49 -4.50
CA ASN A 261 24.47 -9.59 -3.70
C ASN A 261 23.03 -9.36 -3.25
N GLY A 262 22.70 -8.15 -2.80
CA GLY A 262 21.35 -7.81 -2.35
C GLY A 262 20.35 -7.92 -3.50
N LEU A 263 20.66 -7.26 -4.62
CA LEU A 263 19.84 -7.31 -5.83
C LEU A 263 19.73 -8.72 -6.41
N ILE A 264 20.77 -9.55 -6.32
CA ILE A 264 20.70 -10.97 -6.74
C ILE A 264 19.70 -11.70 -5.86
N THR A 265 19.88 -11.65 -4.53
CA THR A 265 19.03 -12.34 -3.54
C THR A 265 17.56 -11.95 -3.71
N GLN A 266 17.23 -10.66 -3.78
CA GLN A 266 15.84 -10.19 -4.01
C GLN A 266 15.27 -10.65 -5.36
N SER A 267 16.08 -10.75 -6.42
CA SER A 267 15.59 -11.27 -7.70
C SER A 267 15.36 -12.78 -7.73
N ARG A 268 15.82 -13.53 -6.72
CA ARG A 268 15.93 -14.99 -6.81
C ARG A 268 14.73 -15.76 -6.27
N PHE A 269 13.85 -15.07 -5.56
CA PHE A 269 12.72 -15.64 -4.82
C PHE A 269 11.39 -15.07 -5.31
N ILE A 270 10.28 -15.64 -4.87
CA ILE A 270 8.91 -15.23 -5.21
C ILE A 270 8.57 -13.91 -4.48
N LEU A 271 9.17 -12.80 -4.93
CA LEU A 271 9.17 -11.49 -4.24
C LEU A 271 8.77 -10.33 -5.19
N LEU A 272 8.04 -9.34 -4.67
CA LEU A 272 7.52 -8.22 -5.47
C LEU A 272 8.57 -7.14 -5.80
N ASP A 273 9.67 -7.08 -5.06
CA ASP A 273 10.67 -6.02 -5.23
C ASP A 273 11.48 -6.17 -6.52
N SER A 274 11.62 -7.37 -7.10
CA SER A 274 12.27 -7.54 -8.41
C SER A 274 11.45 -6.95 -9.57
N PRO A 275 10.13 -7.27 -9.72
CA PRO A 275 9.23 -6.50 -10.58
C PRO A 275 9.28 -4.99 -10.36
N LEU A 276 9.27 -4.53 -9.10
CA LEU A 276 9.36 -3.11 -8.76
C LEU A 276 10.64 -2.47 -9.30
N ILE A 277 11.81 -3.02 -8.98
CA ILE A 277 13.12 -2.50 -9.41
C ILE A 277 13.24 -2.55 -10.95
N PHE A 278 12.71 -3.60 -11.59
CA PHE A 278 12.62 -3.68 -13.06
C PHE A 278 11.80 -2.54 -13.66
N PHE A 279 10.59 -2.27 -13.17
CA PHE A 279 9.77 -1.17 -13.70
C PHE A 279 10.31 0.23 -13.33
N THR A 280 10.99 0.38 -12.19
CA THR A 280 11.75 1.61 -11.85
C THR A 280 12.89 1.84 -12.84
N ALA A 281 13.69 0.82 -13.12
CA ALA A 281 14.78 0.87 -14.08
C ALA A 281 14.28 1.14 -15.51
N LEU A 282 13.17 0.50 -15.91
CA LEU A 282 12.53 0.68 -17.21
C LEU A 282 11.94 2.09 -17.38
N SER A 283 11.25 2.61 -16.36
CA SER A 283 10.75 4.00 -16.33
C SER A 283 11.90 5.00 -16.47
N THR A 284 13.02 4.74 -15.78
CA THR A 284 14.24 5.56 -15.85
C THR A 284 14.84 5.56 -17.26
N LEU A 285 14.96 4.38 -17.90
CA LEU A 285 15.45 4.24 -19.27
C LEU A 285 14.54 4.96 -20.28
N PHE A 286 13.22 4.79 -20.16
CA PHE A 286 12.25 5.41 -21.05
C PHE A 286 12.22 6.94 -20.89
N TRP A 287 12.34 7.46 -19.67
CA TRP A 287 12.47 8.89 -19.40
C TRP A 287 13.75 9.51 -19.98
N VAL A 288 14.89 8.79 -19.91
CA VAL A 288 16.15 9.22 -20.54
C VAL A 288 16.03 9.22 -22.07
N GLY A 289 15.42 8.19 -22.66
CA GLY A 289 15.13 8.15 -24.10
C GLY A 289 14.20 9.28 -24.56
N PHE A 290 13.15 9.55 -23.79
CA PHE A 290 12.25 10.69 -24.00
C PHE A 290 12.97 12.04 -23.91
N SER A 291 13.81 12.23 -22.88
CA SER A 291 14.55 13.49 -22.67
C SER A 291 15.52 13.75 -23.82
N ASN A 292 16.21 12.72 -24.31
CA ASN A 292 17.06 12.81 -25.51
C ASN A 292 16.27 13.22 -26.76
N GLU A 293 15.10 12.62 -27.04
CA GLU A 293 14.24 13.04 -28.16
C GLU A 293 13.56 14.40 -27.92
N ASN A 294 13.52 14.91 -26.69
CA ASN A 294 13.02 16.26 -26.37
C ASN A 294 14.09 17.35 -26.56
N GLU A 295 15.37 17.05 -26.32
CA GLU A 295 16.50 17.98 -26.56
C GLU A 295 16.94 18.07 -28.03
N VAL A 296 16.57 17.09 -28.88
CA VAL A 296 16.88 17.11 -30.32
C VAL A 296 16.00 18.15 -31.05
N PRO A 297 16.58 19.07 -31.86
CA PRO A 297 15.80 19.97 -32.71
C PRO A 297 14.90 19.21 -33.70
N ARG A 298 13.64 19.61 -33.81
CA ARG A 298 12.66 18.99 -34.70
C ARG A 298 13.10 19.08 -36.16
N ASP A 299 13.22 17.94 -36.85
CA ASP A 299 13.59 17.92 -38.27
C ASP A 299 12.42 18.33 -39.18
N ARG A 300 12.73 18.82 -40.39
CA ARG A 300 11.71 19.25 -41.37
C ARG A 300 10.72 18.15 -41.76
N ALA A 301 11.07 16.87 -41.55
CA ALA A 301 10.19 15.72 -41.80
C ALA A 301 9.47 15.19 -40.54
N GLY A 302 9.62 15.82 -39.37
CA GLY A 302 8.87 15.48 -38.14
C GLY A 302 9.17 14.10 -37.53
N ARG A 303 10.32 13.51 -37.86
CA ARG A 303 10.76 12.16 -37.43
C ARG A 303 11.48 12.16 -36.09
N VAL A 304 12.14 13.26 -35.74
CA VAL A 304 12.85 13.46 -34.46
C VAL A 304 12.44 14.78 -33.79
N GLY A 305 12.75 14.91 -32.50
CA GLY A 305 12.49 16.13 -31.73
C GLY A 305 11.05 16.22 -31.17
N PRO A 306 10.71 17.33 -30.48
CA PRO A 306 9.39 17.62 -29.92
C PRO A 306 8.21 17.27 -30.85
N PHE A 307 7.25 16.52 -30.32
CA PHE A 307 6.04 16.02 -31.01
C PHE A 307 6.32 15.24 -32.32
N SER A 308 7.48 14.60 -32.44
CA SER A 308 7.72 13.56 -33.45
C SER A 308 7.07 12.24 -33.06
N ARG A 309 6.98 11.28 -33.99
CA ARG A 309 6.50 9.92 -33.66
C ARG A 309 7.38 9.25 -32.59
N ARG A 310 8.69 9.47 -32.62
CA ARG A 310 9.62 8.95 -31.60
C ARG A 310 9.36 9.56 -30.23
N TRP A 311 9.26 10.88 -30.14
CA TRP A 311 8.97 11.62 -28.91
C TRP A 311 7.69 11.10 -28.23
N TRP A 312 6.61 10.87 -28.99
CA TRP A 312 5.38 10.26 -28.47
C TRP A 312 5.55 8.81 -28.03
N ILE A 313 6.32 7.98 -28.75
CA ILE A 313 6.58 6.59 -28.34
C ILE A 313 7.31 6.57 -26.98
N TRP A 314 8.42 7.29 -26.85
CA TRP A 314 9.20 7.32 -25.59
C TRP A 314 8.41 7.91 -24.42
N LEU A 315 7.59 8.95 -24.67
CA LEU A 315 6.72 9.54 -23.65
C LEU A 315 5.60 8.58 -23.20
N THR A 316 4.93 7.91 -24.13
CA THR A 316 3.88 6.92 -23.84
C THR A 316 4.43 5.68 -23.14
N LEU A 317 5.60 5.18 -23.55
CA LEU A 317 6.30 4.09 -22.88
C LEU A 317 6.68 4.47 -21.44
N THR A 318 7.15 5.70 -21.21
CA THR A 318 7.39 6.22 -19.85
C THR A 318 6.11 6.19 -19.02
N GLY A 319 4.98 6.62 -19.58
CA GLY A 319 3.65 6.54 -18.95
C GLY A 319 3.22 5.12 -18.57
N LEU A 320 3.38 4.16 -19.48
CA LEU A 320 3.04 2.76 -19.23
C LEU A 320 3.95 2.14 -18.15
N ALA A 321 5.25 2.44 -18.16
CA ALA A 321 6.18 1.96 -17.13
C ALA A 321 5.90 2.61 -15.75
N LEU A 322 5.50 3.88 -15.71
CA LEU A 322 5.04 4.55 -14.49
C LEU A 322 3.72 3.95 -13.95
N GLY A 323 2.80 3.57 -14.83
CA GLY A 323 1.61 2.80 -14.44
C GLY A 323 1.97 1.44 -13.85
N ALA A 324 2.92 0.72 -14.48
CA ALA A 324 3.37 -0.59 -14.03
C ALA A 324 4.11 -0.54 -12.68
N VAL A 325 5.06 0.37 -12.48
CA VAL A 325 5.83 0.48 -11.22
C VAL A 325 4.92 0.80 -10.03
N LEU A 326 3.95 1.70 -10.22
CA LEU A 326 2.92 2.01 -9.22
C LEU A 326 2.02 0.79 -8.94
N SER A 327 1.69 0.02 -9.97
CA SER A 327 0.87 -1.19 -9.86
C SER A 327 1.59 -2.38 -9.18
N CYS A 328 2.91 -2.29 -8.93
CA CYS A 328 3.66 -3.30 -8.18
C CYS A 328 3.72 -3.01 -6.66
N LYS A 329 4.08 -1.78 -6.27
CA LYS A 329 4.22 -1.35 -4.86
C LYS A 329 4.08 0.18 -4.83
N TRP A 330 3.45 0.76 -3.80
CA TRP A 330 3.29 2.24 -3.72
C TRP A 330 4.61 3.02 -3.64
N VAL A 331 5.74 2.36 -3.38
CA VAL A 331 7.10 2.91 -3.58
C VAL A 331 7.31 3.44 -5.01
N GLY A 332 6.58 2.91 -6.01
CA GLY A 332 6.55 3.45 -7.38
C GLY A 332 6.02 4.88 -7.49
N LEU A 333 5.30 5.40 -6.49
CA LEU A 333 4.97 6.83 -6.40
C LEU A 333 6.24 7.69 -6.40
N PHE A 334 7.34 7.23 -5.78
CA PHE A 334 8.61 7.98 -5.79
C PHE A 334 9.25 8.04 -7.17
N THR A 335 9.01 7.03 -8.02
CA THR A 335 9.41 7.04 -9.43
C THR A 335 8.56 8.05 -10.23
N ILE A 336 7.26 8.12 -9.95
CA ILE A 336 6.35 9.14 -10.48
C ILE A 336 6.79 10.54 -10.02
N SER A 337 7.10 10.75 -8.74
CA SER A 337 7.61 12.03 -8.21
C SER A 337 8.95 12.43 -8.85
N THR A 338 9.85 11.48 -9.09
CA THR A 338 11.14 11.73 -9.75
C THR A 338 10.91 12.26 -11.17
N ILE A 339 10.12 11.56 -11.98
CA ILE A 339 9.82 11.96 -13.37
C ILE A 339 8.91 13.21 -13.41
N GLY A 340 8.05 13.40 -12.42
CA GLY A 340 7.19 14.57 -12.25
C GLY A 340 7.98 15.85 -11.97
N ILE A 341 8.94 15.83 -11.02
CA ILE A 341 9.81 16.97 -10.74
C ILE A 341 10.68 17.29 -11.96
N LEU A 342 11.24 16.28 -12.64
CA LEU A 342 12.02 16.49 -13.87
C LEU A 342 11.14 17.02 -15.03
N THR A 343 9.86 16.63 -15.08
CA THR A 343 8.86 17.19 -16.01
C THR A 343 8.58 18.66 -15.69
N ILE A 344 8.40 19.02 -14.43
CA ILE A 344 8.22 20.41 -13.99
C ILE A 344 9.45 21.24 -14.35
N LEU A 345 10.66 20.73 -14.13
CA LEU A 345 11.91 21.39 -14.53
C LEU A 345 12.03 21.57 -16.05
N GLN A 346 11.63 20.59 -16.87
CA GLN A 346 11.57 20.74 -18.33
C GLN A 346 10.53 21.78 -18.79
N LEU A 347 9.38 21.85 -18.12
CA LEU A 347 8.35 22.85 -18.44
C LEU A 347 8.77 24.26 -17.97
N TRP A 348 9.49 24.36 -16.86
CA TRP A 348 10.07 25.60 -16.35
C TRP A 348 11.16 26.15 -17.29
N THR A 349 12.06 25.30 -17.81
CA THR A 349 13.06 25.75 -18.79
C THR A 349 12.44 26.11 -20.15
N LEU A 350 11.35 25.46 -20.57
CA LEU A 350 10.56 25.85 -21.73
C LEU A 350 9.81 27.19 -21.54
N LEU A 351 9.32 27.47 -20.33
CA LEU A 351 8.72 28.76 -19.97
C LEU A 351 9.76 29.90 -19.94
N GLY A 352 11.01 29.58 -19.57
CA GLY A 352 12.13 30.52 -19.55
C GLY A 352 12.73 30.85 -20.93
N ASP A 353 12.50 30.05 -21.97
CA ASP A 353 12.95 30.37 -23.32
C ASP A 353 11.91 31.26 -24.04
N LEU A 354 12.19 32.57 -24.09
CA LEU A 354 11.37 33.59 -24.74
C LEU A 354 11.13 33.34 -26.26
N ARG A 355 11.79 32.35 -26.86
CA ARG A 355 11.54 31.90 -28.24
C ARG A 355 10.37 30.91 -28.36
N VAL A 356 9.89 30.35 -27.25
CA VAL A 356 8.81 29.35 -27.21
C VAL A 356 7.45 30.08 -27.07
N PRO A 357 6.56 30.03 -28.08
CA PRO A 357 5.25 30.67 -27.98
C PRO A 357 4.34 29.89 -27.02
N ILE A 358 3.53 30.59 -26.22
CA ILE A 358 2.68 29.99 -25.17
C ILE A 358 1.80 28.82 -25.67
N PRO A 359 1.18 28.82 -26.87
CA PRO A 359 0.45 27.65 -27.37
C PRO A 359 1.32 26.37 -27.51
N LEU A 360 2.62 26.51 -27.77
CA LEU A 360 3.54 25.38 -27.83
C LEU A 360 3.88 24.85 -26.43
N LEU A 361 3.99 25.74 -25.43
CA LEU A 361 4.13 25.36 -24.02
C LEU A 361 2.87 24.64 -23.52
N VAL A 362 1.67 25.16 -23.81
CA VAL A 362 0.40 24.49 -23.48
C VAL A 362 0.30 23.12 -24.14
N ARG A 363 0.67 22.99 -25.41
CA ARG A 363 0.75 21.68 -26.09
C ARG A 363 1.74 20.73 -25.40
N HIS A 364 2.87 21.24 -24.91
CA HIS A 364 3.88 20.46 -24.17
C HIS A 364 3.41 20.04 -22.78
N PHE A 365 2.58 20.85 -22.12
CA PHE A 365 1.91 20.52 -20.87
C PHE A 365 0.86 19.43 -21.08
N VAL A 366 -0.10 19.63 -21.99
CA VAL A 366 -1.20 18.68 -22.27
C VAL A 366 -0.67 17.31 -22.69
N ALA A 367 0.34 17.26 -23.57
CA ALA A 367 0.95 15.99 -23.99
C ALA A 367 1.62 15.24 -22.83
N ARG A 368 2.32 15.95 -21.93
CA ARG A 368 2.92 15.35 -20.73
C ARG A 368 1.86 14.93 -19.70
N ALA A 369 0.81 15.73 -19.48
CA ALA A 369 -0.28 15.37 -18.58
C ALA A 369 -1.03 14.10 -19.05
N LEU A 370 -1.32 13.99 -20.35
CA LEU A 370 -1.95 12.80 -20.92
C LEU A 370 -1.10 11.54 -20.70
N CYS A 371 0.19 11.59 -21.05
CA CYS A 371 1.05 10.41 -20.97
C CYS A 371 1.61 10.12 -19.57
N LEU A 372 1.85 11.10 -18.71
CA LEU A 372 2.51 10.93 -17.40
C LEU A 372 1.55 11.02 -16.21
N ILE A 373 0.26 11.28 -16.44
CA ILE A 373 -0.79 11.24 -15.40
C ILE A 373 -1.93 10.31 -15.83
N ALA A 374 -2.59 10.59 -16.96
CA ALA A 374 -3.75 9.82 -17.39
C ALA A 374 -3.43 8.35 -17.73
N ILE A 375 -2.36 8.09 -18.52
CA ILE A 375 -1.96 6.71 -18.85
C ILE A 375 -1.59 5.88 -17.60
N PRO A 376 -0.73 6.35 -16.67
CA PRO A 376 -0.48 5.66 -15.40
C PRO A 376 -1.74 5.33 -14.60
N ILE A 377 -2.67 6.29 -14.47
CA ILE A 377 -3.92 6.10 -13.71
C ILE A 377 -4.83 5.06 -14.38
N VAL A 378 -5.00 5.12 -15.71
CA VAL A 378 -5.79 4.12 -16.46
C VAL A 378 -5.16 2.73 -16.36
N PHE A 379 -3.84 2.63 -16.43
CA PHE A 379 -3.13 1.35 -16.25
C PHE A 379 -3.34 0.79 -14.84
N TYR A 380 -3.19 1.62 -13.80
CA TYR A 380 -3.39 1.23 -12.40
C TYR A 380 -4.81 0.70 -12.15
N MET A 381 -5.84 1.44 -12.59
CA MET A 381 -7.23 1.00 -12.50
C MET A 381 -7.50 -0.27 -13.30
N ALA A 382 -6.86 -0.46 -14.47
CA ALA A 382 -6.99 -1.69 -15.25
C ALA A 382 -6.42 -2.91 -14.50
N MET A 383 -5.31 -2.76 -13.77
CA MET A 383 -4.76 -3.85 -12.94
C MET A 383 -5.68 -4.22 -11.77
N PHE A 384 -6.33 -3.24 -11.13
CA PHE A 384 -7.37 -3.51 -10.14
C PHE A 384 -8.63 -4.12 -10.75
N LYS A 385 -9.02 -3.76 -11.97
CA LYS A 385 -10.13 -4.40 -12.69
C LYS A 385 -9.85 -5.88 -12.98
N ILE A 386 -8.61 -6.23 -13.32
CA ILE A 386 -8.18 -7.63 -13.49
C ILE A 386 -8.20 -8.38 -12.14
N HIS A 387 -7.65 -7.77 -11.09
CA HIS A 387 -7.68 -8.32 -9.73
C HIS A 387 -9.11 -8.65 -9.26
N PHE A 388 -10.06 -7.72 -9.37
CA PHE A 388 -11.48 -7.96 -9.03
C PHE A 388 -12.24 -8.90 -9.99
N ALA A 389 -11.71 -9.15 -11.19
CA ALA A 389 -12.33 -10.09 -12.14
C ALA A 389 -11.89 -11.54 -11.88
N ILE A 390 -10.68 -11.74 -11.34
CA ILE A 390 -10.18 -13.04 -10.92
C ILE A 390 -10.73 -13.37 -9.52
N LEU A 391 -10.54 -12.47 -8.55
CA LEU A 391 -11.00 -12.65 -7.17
C LEU A 391 -12.50 -12.41 -7.07
N SER A 392 -13.27 -13.47 -7.33
CA SER A 392 -14.73 -13.48 -7.46
C SER A 392 -15.43 -14.40 -6.46
N ASN A 393 -14.67 -15.18 -5.69
CA ASN A 393 -15.15 -15.99 -4.57
C ASN A 393 -14.76 -15.32 -3.25
N SER A 394 -15.53 -15.60 -2.19
CA SER A 394 -15.20 -15.28 -0.81
C SER A 394 -13.81 -15.80 -0.40
N GLY A 395 -13.15 -15.10 0.53
CA GLY A 395 -11.89 -15.49 1.12
C GLY A 395 -11.56 -14.71 2.40
N ASP A 396 -10.33 -14.87 2.90
CA ASP A 396 -9.90 -14.25 4.17
C ASP A 396 -9.74 -12.72 4.09
N GLY A 397 -9.75 -12.13 2.89
CA GLY A 397 -9.80 -10.67 2.74
C GLY A 397 -11.15 -10.03 3.03
N ASP A 398 -12.23 -10.83 3.07
CA ASP A 398 -13.61 -10.33 3.08
C ASP A 398 -13.90 -9.46 4.30
N GLY A 399 -13.43 -9.90 5.48
CA GLY A 399 -13.62 -9.23 6.77
C GLY A 399 -12.94 -7.86 6.90
N PHE A 400 -12.21 -7.39 5.89
CA PHE A 400 -11.71 -6.00 5.84
C PHE A 400 -12.61 -5.06 5.02
N MET A 401 -13.49 -5.58 4.18
CA MET A 401 -14.39 -4.82 3.31
C MET A 401 -15.74 -4.56 3.98
N SER A 402 -16.59 -3.72 3.38
CA SER A 402 -18.00 -3.57 3.75
C SER A 402 -18.85 -4.77 3.29
N SER A 403 -20.01 -4.96 3.91
CA SER A 403 -21.00 -5.93 3.45
C SER A 403 -21.40 -5.70 1.98
N GLU A 404 -21.57 -4.44 1.54
CA GLU A 404 -21.88 -4.12 0.14
C GLU A 404 -20.82 -4.68 -0.83
N PHE A 405 -19.53 -4.59 -0.49
CA PHE A 405 -18.46 -5.22 -1.25
C PHE A 405 -18.49 -6.75 -1.16
N GLN A 406 -18.63 -7.31 0.05
CA GLN A 406 -18.67 -8.76 0.31
C GLN A 406 -19.74 -9.45 -0.54
N HIS A 407 -20.92 -8.83 -0.64
CA HIS A 407 -22.05 -9.29 -1.47
C HIS A 407 -21.78 -9.31 -2.99
N THR A 408 -20.66 -8.73 -3.45
CA THR A 408 -20.21 -8.91 -4.85
C THR A 408 -19.34 -10.15 -5.08
N LEU A 409 -19.05 -10.90 -4.02
CA LEU A 409 -18.25 -12.13 -4.03
C LEU A 409 -19.16 -13.35 -3.85
N ARG A 410 -18.87 -14.44 -4.55
CA ARG A 410 -19.58 -15.71 -4.38
C ARG A 410 -19.30 -16.30 -3.01
N GLY A 411 -20.35 -16.46 -2.20
CA GLY A 411 -20.30 -16.92 -0.82
C GLY A 411 -21.24 -16.11 0.07
N HIS A 412 -21.25 -14.78 -0.11
CA HIS A 412 -22.09 -13.85 0.66
C HIS A 412 -23.45 -13.61 -0.01
N GLY A 413 -24.19 -14.69 -0.30
CA GLY A 413 -25.58 -14.57 -0.74
C GLY A 413 -26.49 -14.11 0.40
N MET A 414 -27.60 -13.46 0.08
CA MET A 414 -28.69 -13.15 1.01
C MET A 414 -29.98 -12.96 0.24
N GLU A 415 -31.08 -13.45 0.81
CA GLU A 415 -32.42 -13.28 0.25
C GLU A 415 -32.98 -11.88 0.51
N ASP A 416 -33.92 -11.46 -0.33
CA ASP A 416 -34.53 -10.14 -0.21
C ASP A 416 -35.40 -10.07 1.06
N THR A 417 -35.04 -9.15 1.97
CA THR A 417 -35.63 -9.00 3.32
C THR A 417 -36.62 -7.83 3.38
N PHE A 418 -37.57 -7.83 4.31
CA PHE A 418 -38.60 -6.77 4.36
C PHE A 418 -37.99 -5.39 4.66
N ALA A 419 -38.47 -4.37 3.93
CA ALA A 419 -37.88 -3.03 3.93
C ALA A 419 -38.19 -2.21 5.19
N ASP A 420 -39.44 -2.25 5.64
CA ASP A 420 -39.92 -1.54 6.83
C ASP A 420 -39.87 -2.48 8.05
N VAL A 421 -39.25 -2.03 9.14
CA VAL A 421 -39.14 -2.78 10.40
C VAL A 421 -40.35 -2.47 11.28
N MET A 422 -41.01 -3.51 11.78
CA MET A 422 -42.20 -3.41 12.63
C MET A 422 -41.86 -3.74 14.09
N ILE A 423 -42.72 -3.33 15.02
CA ILE A 423 -42.81 -3.97 16.33
C ILE A 423 -43.23 -5.43 16.11
N GLY A 424 -42.61 -6.37 16.82
CA GLY A 424 -42.73 -7.80 16.57
C GLY A 424 -41.90 -8.31 15.38
N SER A 425 -41.04 -7.49 14.74
CA SER A 425 -40.05 -8.01 13.78
C SER A 425 -38.94 -8.77 14.49
N THR A 426 -38.55 -9.92 13.94
CA THR A 426 -37.25 -10.57 14.22
C THR A 426 -36.21 -9.95 13.29
N VAL A 427 -35.11 -9.45 13.86
CA VAL A 427 -34.08 -8.70 13.13
C VAL A 427 -32.66 -9.12 13.53
N THR A 428 -31.70 -8.94 12.61
CA THR A 428 -30.27 -8.96 12.96
C THR A 428 -29.71 -7.54 12.95
N LEU A 429 -29.14 -7.10 14.07
CA LEU A 429 -28.49 -5.80 14.18
C LEU A 429 -27.00 -5.93 13.86
N ARG A 430 -26.44 -4.99 13.10
CA ARG A 430 -25.02 -4.97 12.69
C ARG A 430 -24.40 -3.61 12.97
N HIS A 431 -23.20 -3.60 13.58
CA HIS A 431 -22.49 -2.36 13.87
C HIS A 431 -21.84 -1.77 12.60
N LEU A 432 -21.89 -0.44 12.43
CA LEU A 432 -21.54 0.21 11.17
C LEU A 432 -20.01 0.43 10.96
N ARG A 433 -19.21 0.37 12.03
CA ARG A 433 -17.79 0.82 11.98
C ARG A 433 -16.74 -0.20 12.37
N THR A 434 -17.13 -1.31 12.96
CA THR A 434 -16.21 -2.37 13.36
C THR A 434 -16.50 -3.66 12.63
N GLN A 435 -15.45 -4.43 12.34
CA GLN A 435 -15.60 -5.70 11.62
C GLN A 435 -16.07 -6.87 12.50
N GLY A 436 -16.29 -6.63 13.80
CA GLY A 436 -16.94 -7.59 14.71
C GLY A 436 -18.33 -8.05 14.26
N GLY A 437 -19.07 -7.31 13.43
CA GLY A 437 -20.31 -7.79 12.80
C GLY A 437 -21.59 -7.58 13.59
N TYR A 438 -22.32 -8.67 13.86
CA TYR A 438 -23.70 -8.67 14.35
C TYR A 438 -23.77 -8.64 15.87
N LEU A 439 -24.79 -7.97 16.43
CA LEU A 439 -25.12 -8.05 17.86
C LEU A 439 -25.50 -9.49 18.21
N HIS A 440 -24.73 -10.11 19.12
CA HIS A 440 -24.76 -11.55 19.35
C HIS A 440 -24.84 -11.87 20.85
N SER A 441 -25.50 -12.97 21.20
CA SER A 441 -25.51 -13.51 22.56
C SER A 441 -25.61 -15.03 22.55
N HIS A 442 -24.90 -15.70 23.44
CA HIS A 442 -24.87 -17.17 23.53
C HIS A 442 -24.92 -17.58 25.01
N PRO A 443 -25.25 -18.83 25.37
CA PRO A 443 -25.38 -19.28 26.76
C PRO A 443 -24.02 -19.43 27.47
N SER A 444 -23.32 -18.32 27.67
CA SER A 444 -22.14 -18.19 28.52
C SER A 444 -22.17 -16.83 29.21
N ASN A 445 -21.64 -16.75 30.42
CA ASN A 445 -21.71 -15.57 31.26
C ASN A 445 -20.36 -14.85 31.34
N TYR A 446 -20.36 -13.58 31.74
CA TYR A 446 -19.13 -12.87 32.08
C TYR A 446 -18.45 -13.51 33.32
N PRO A 447 -17.12 -13.65 33.35
CA PRO A 447 -16.42 -14.18 34.53
C PRO A 447 -16.33 -13.13 35.67
N GLY A 448 -16.24 -11.86 35.30
CA GLY A 448 -16.32 -10.70 36.19
C GLY A 448 -17.62 -9.92 36.00
N GLY A 449 -17.61 -8.65 36.40
CA GLY A 449 -18.74 -7.74 36.21
C GLY A 449 -20.02 -8.26 36.84
N SER A 450 -21.13 -8.23 36.10
CA SER A 450 -22.44 -8.69 36.59
C SER A 450 -22.59 -10.21 36.70
N LYS A 451 -21.72 -10.97 36.02
CA LYS A 451 -21.86 -12.41 35.78
C LYS A 451 -23.17 -12.83 35.08
N GLN A 452 -23.85 -11.91 34.40
CA GLN A 452 -24.97 -12.19 33.50
C GLN A 452 -24.44 -12.73 32.15
N GLN A 453 -25.35 -13.04 31.21
CA GLN A 453 -25.00 -13.63 29.91
C GLN A 453 -24.30 -12.59 29.00
N GLN A 454 -23.31 -13.04 28.23
CA GLN A 454 -22.48 -12.16 27.41
C GLN A 454 -23.23 -11.54 26.23
N ILE A 455 -22.91 -10.28 25.91
CA ILE A 455 -23.24 -9.61 24.65
C ILE A 455 -21.94 -9.25 23.93
N THR A 456 -21.88 -9.55 22.65
CA THR A 456 -20.69 -9.38 21.82
C THR A 456 -21.04 -8.88 20.43
N LEU A 457 -20.03 -8.61 19.60
CA LEU A 457 -20.20 -8.76 18.15
C LEU A 457 -19.56 -10.05 17.64
N TYR A 458 -20.34 -10.80 16.86
CA TYR A 458 -19.90 -11.99 16.12
C TYR A 458 -19.90 -11.73 14.60
N PRO A 459 -18.81 -12.00 13.86
CA PRO A 459 -18.70 -11.58 12.45
C PRO A 459 -19.43 -12.48 11.45
N HIS A 460 -19.87 -13.66 11.88
CA HIS A 460 -20.55 -14.64 11.04
C HIS A 460 -22.07 -14.62 11.28
N ARG A 461 -22.84 -15.16 10.32
CA ARG A 461 -24.29 -15.35 10.50
C ARG A 461 -24.54 -16.57 11.38
N ASP A 462 -25.43 -16.39 12.34
CA ASP A 462 -25.77 -17.35 13.38
C ASP A 462 -27.23 -17.11 13.79
N GLU A 463 -27.91 -18.13 14.31
CA GLU A 463 -29.25 -17.97 14.89
C GLU A 463 -29.20 -17.13 16.18
N ASN A 464 -28.06 -17.17 16.89
CA ASN A 464 -27.72 -16.35 18.04
C ASN A 464 -27.44 -14.85 17.71
N ASN A 465 -27.76 -14.42 16.49
CA ASN A 465 -27.76 -13.01 16.08
C ASN A 465 -29.20 -12.45 15.99
N ASN A 466 -30.23 -13.26 16.25
CA ASN A 466 -31.64 -12.90 16.05
C ASN A 466 -32.26 -12.25 17.29
N TRP A 467 -32.80 -11.05 17.09
CA TRP A 467 -33.44 -10.24 18.12
C TRP A 467 -34.88 -9.91 17.73
N LEU A 468 -35.84 -10.22 18.60
CA LEU A 468 -37.23 -9.80 18.47
C LEU A 468 -37.39 -8.38 19.02
N VAL A 469 -37.94 -7.47 18.23
CA VAL A 469 -38.19 -6.07 18.61
C VAL A 469 -39.51 -5.95 19.35
N LEU A 470 -39.48 -5.82 20.66
CA LEU A 470 -40.66 -5.62 21.51
C LEU A 470 -40.83 -4.14 21.87
N ASN A 471 -42.09 -3.71 22.07
CA ASN A 471 -42.43 -2.36 22.53
C ASN A 471 -42.42 -2.33 24.06
N SER A 472 -41.70 -1.39 24.68
CA SER A 472 -41.65 -1.25 26.16
C SER A 472 -42.96 -0.75 26.79
N THR A 473 -43.97 -0.45 25.98
CA THR A 473 -45.32 0.00 26.40
C THR A 473 -46.42 -1.00 26.02
N ALA A 474 -46.05 -2.22 25.63
CA ALA A 474 -47.01 -3.32 25.49
C ALA A 474 -47.49 -3.79 26.87
N ASP A 475 -48.78 -4.12 26.96
CA ASP A 475 -49.41 -4.66 28.17
C ASP A 475 -48.94 -6.12 28.39
N PRO A 476 -48.42 -6.50 29.58
CA PRO A 476 -48.00 -7.88 29.85
C PRO A 476 -49.13 -8.91 29.74
N GLU A 477 -50.41 -8.52 29.82
CA GLU A 477 -51.53 -9.43 29.54
C GLU A 477 -51.72 -9.71 28.03
N ARG A 478 -50.96 -9.03 27.14
CA ARG A 478 -50.94 -9.25 25.68
C ARG A 478 -49.50 -9.34 25.12
N PRO A 479 -48.78 -10.44 25.39
CA PRO A 479 -47.39 -10.62 24.96
C PRO A 479 -47.20 -10.89 23.45
N ASP A 480 -48.19 -10.60 22.60
CA ASP A 480 -48.24 -11.01 21.19
C ASP A 480 -48.33 -9.83 20.21
N PRO A 481 -47.20 -9.13 19.92
CA PRO A 481 -47.11 -8.14 18.87
C PRO A 481 -47.15 -8.76 17.45
N GLN A 482 -47.24 -10.08 17.32
CA GLN A 482 -47.44 -10.76 16.03
C GLN A 482 -48.90 -10.64 15.55
N ASN A 483 -49.85 -10.40 16.47
CA ASN A 483 -51.28 -10.27 16.18
C ASN A 483 -51.79 -8.81 16.09
N ASP A 484 -50.97 -7.82 16.45
CA ASP A 484 -51.32 -6.40 16.38
C ASP A 484 -51.54 -5.97 14.91
N SER A 485 -52.82 -5.84 14.53
CA SER A 485 -53.25 -5.64 13.14
C SER A 485 -53.86 -4.24 12.94
N PRO A 486 -53.27 -3.35 12.11
CA PRO A 486 -52.07 -3.55 11.29
C PRO A 486 -50.75 -3.40 12.07
N PRO A 487 -49.66 -4.11 11.68
CA PRO A 487 -48.37 -4.01 12.33
C PRO A 487 -47.80 -2.58 12.35
N ARG A 488 -47.33 -2.14 13.52
CA ARG A 488 -46.82 -0.78 13.73
C ARG A 488 -45.34 -0.66 13.31
N PRO A 489 -44.98 0.29 12.41
CA PRO A 489 -43.59 0.54 12.08
C PRO A 489 -42.82 1.18 13.25
N LEU A 490 -41.54 0.83 13.33
CA LEU A 490 -40.58 1.38 14.30
C LEU A 490 -40.11 2.78 13.86
N GLN A 491 -40.31 3.80 14.70
CA GLN A 491 -40.09 5.22 14.41
C GLN A 491 -38.92 5.81 15.19
N ASP A 492 -38.49 7.04 14.84
CA ASP A 492 -37.53 7.80 15.66
C ASP A 492 -38.08 8.00 17.09
N ARG A 493 -37.25 7.68 18.08
CA ARG A 493 -37.52 7.75 19.54
C ARG A 493 -38.55 6.77 20.07
N ASP A 494 -38.91 5.74 19.31
CA ASP A 494 -39.57 4.56 19.90
C ASP A 494 -38.69 3.93 20.97
N ILE A 495 -39.30 3.51 22.08
CA ILE A 495 -38.64 2.81 23.17
C ILE A 495 -38.91 1.32 22.98
N ILE A 496 -37.85 0.55 22.80
CA ILE A 496 -37.89 -0.88 22.52
C ILE A 496 -37.18 -1.69 23.60
N VAL A 497 -37.58 -2.95 23.69
CA VAL A 497 -36.84 -4.03 24.34
C VAL A 497 -36.37 -4.98 23.23
N LEU A 498 -35.08 -5.29 23.20
CA LEU A 498 -34.53 -6.28 22.27
C LEU A 498 -34.46 -7.64 22.96
N HIS A 499 -35.26 -8.61 22.50
CA HIS A 499 -35.35 -9.94 23.09
C HIS A 499 -34.59 -10.96 22.24
N HIS A 500 -33.56 -11.59 22.81
CA HIS A 500 -32.75 -12.60 22.15
C HIS A 500 -33.51 -13.92 22.00
N VAL A 501 -33.76 -14.32 20.75
CA VAL A 501 -34.68 -15.42 20.44
C VAL A 501 -34.17 -16.77 20.96
N SER A 502 -32.86 -17.04 20.87
CA SER A 502 -32.31 -18.36 21.20
C SER A 502 -32.17 -18.65 22.70
N THR A 503 -32.30 -17.64 23.57
CA THR A 503 -32.07 -17.81 25.03
C THR A 503 -33.14 -17.18 25.92
N ASN A 504 -34.23 -16.67 25.37
CA ASN A 504 -35.33 -16.00 26.11
C ASN A 504 -34.85 -14.96 27.13
N LYS A 505 -34.01 -14.02 26.66
CA LYS A 505 -33.41 -12.95 27.48
C LYS A 505 -33.45 -11.60 26.78
N LYS A 506 -33.43 -10.52 27.55
CA LYS A 506 -33.49 -9.13 27.10
C LYS A 506 -32.10 -8.51 27.07
N LEU A 507 -31.83 -7.65 26.09
CA LEU A 507 -30.64 -6.80 26.08
C LEU A 507 -30.73 -5.82 27.25
N HIS A 508 -29.69 -5.77 28.08
CA HIS A 508 -29.69 -5.12 29.39
C HIS A 508 -28.42 -4.27 29.56
N SER A 509 -28.48 -3.16 30.32
CA SER A 509 -27.27 -2.43 30.72
C SER A 509 -27.43 -1.70 32.06
N HIS A 510 -26.44 -1.89 32.93
CA HIS A 510 -26.41 -1.44 34.33
C HIS A 510 -25.17 -0.59 34.64
N ASP A 511 -25.10 0.06 35.80
CA ASP A 511 -23.92 0.86 36.22
C ASP A 511 -22.80 -0.02 36.82
N ILE A 512 -22.39 -1.03 36.04
CA ILE A 512 -21.25 -1.92 36.29
C ILE A 512 -20.25 -1.70 35.15
N ARG A 513 -18.96 -1.58 35.46
CA ARG A 513 -17.91 -1.41 34.42
C ARG A 513 -17.78 -2.71 33.59
N PRO A 514 -17.57 -2.63 32.26
CA PRO A 514 -17.37 -3.81 31.42
C PRO A 514 -16.00 -4.46 31.72
N PRO A 515 -15.85 -5.77 31.50
CA PRO A 515 -14.74 -6.57 32.01
C PRO A 515 -13.39 -6.43 31.26
N ILE A 516 -13.32 -5.63 30.20
CA ILE A 516 -12.06 -5.31 29.49
C ILE A 516 -11.88 -3.79 29.37
N SER A 517 -12.91 -3.07 28.93
CA SER A 517 -12.87 -1.59 28.84
C SER A 517 -13.19 -0.90 30.19
N GLU A 518 -12.39 -1.14 31.22
CA GLU A 518 -12.58 -0.64 32.59
C GLU A 518 -12.46 0.91 32.73
N VAL A 519 -13.43 1.66 32.20
CA VAL A 519 -13.49 3.14 32.27
C VAL A 519 -14.86 3.62 32.74
N ASP A 520 -14.90 4.64 33.61
CA ASP A 520 -16.13 5.08 34.31
C ASP A 520 -17.28 5.58 33.43
N TYR A 521 -16.96 5.94 32.18
CA TYR A 521 -17.94 6.36 31.18
C TYR A 521 -18.43 5.23 30.27
N GLN A 522 -17.98 3.99 30.48
CA GLN A 522 -18.52 2.79 29.81
C GLN A 522 -19.12 1.82 30.83
N ASN A 523 -20.29 1.31 30.47
CA ASN A 523 -21.06 0.35 31.23
C ASN A 523 -21.09 -0.99 30.52
N GLU A 524 -21.15 -2.08 31.28
CA GLU A 524 -21.37 -3.43 30.78
C GLU A 524 -22.74 -3.53 30.09
N VAL A 525 -22.81 -4.34 29.03
CA VAL A 525 -24.04 -4.70 28.33
C VAL A 525 -24.15 -6.21 28.35
N SER A 526 -25.32 -6.73 28.72
CA SER A 526 -25.54 -8.12 29.04
C SER A 526 -26.89 -8.62 28.49
N ALA A 527 -27.09 -9.94 28.52
CA ALA A 527 -28.40 -10.55 28.35
C ALA A 527 -28.93 -10.98 29.72
N TYR A 528 -30.09 -10.45 30.11
CA TYR A 528 -30.72 -10.68 31.41
C TYR A 528 -32.18 -11.15 31.31
N GLY A 529 -32.77 -11.53 32.43
CA GLY A 529 -34.11 -12.12 32.52
C GLY A 529 -34.15 -13.63 32.26
N PHE A 530 -35.37 -14.13 32.13
CA PHE A 530 -35.74 -15.52 31.90
C PHE A 530 -37.15 -15.57 31.27
N GLU A 531 -37.57 -16.74 30.80
CA GLU A 531 -38.90 -16.93 30.21
C GLU A 531 -40.02 -16.66 31.25
N GLY A 532 -40.96 -15.77 30.91
CA GLY A 532 -41.97 -15.28 31.85
C GLY A 532 -41.52 -14.16 32.78
N PHE A 533 -40.32 -13.58 32.59
CA PHE A 533 -39.90 -12.35 33.29
C PHE A 533 -40.31 -11.10 32.49
N ASP A 534 -41.15 -10.24 33.08
CA ASP A 534 -41.65 -9.01 32.46
C ASP A 534 -40.53 -8.02 32.07
N GLY A 535 -39.36 -8.13 32.70
CA GLY A 535 -38.20 -7.28 32.48
C GLY A 535 -38.06 -6.20 33.56
N ASP A 536 -37.05 -5.35 33.41
CA ASP A 536 -36.97 -4.11 34.17
C ASP A 536 -36.55 -2.92 33.30
N ALA A 537 -36.56 -1.71 33.85
CA ALA A 537 -36.30 -0.49 33.08
C ALA A 537 -34.85 -0.36 32.55
N ASN A 538 -33.93 -1.26 32.92
CA ASN A 538 -32.60 -1.39 32.31
C ASN A 538 -32.61 -2.19 30.98
N ASP A 539 -33.75 -2.79 30.62
CA ASP A 539 -33.97 -3.44 29.31
C ASP A 539 -34.41 -2.44 28.22
N HIS A 540 -34.63 -1.16 28.58
CA HIS A 540 -35.28 -0.16 27.73
C HIS A 540 -34.29 0.70 26.92
N PHE A 541 -34.35 0.59 25.60
CA PHE A 541 -33.52 1.37 24.67
C PHE A 541 -34.37 2.24 23.74
N SER A 542 -34.08 3.54 23.69
CA SER A 542 -34.64 4.48 22.71
C SER A 542 -33.89 4.38 21.38
N VAL A 543 -34.63 4.28 20.28
CA VAL A 543 -34.08 4.25 18.91
C VAL A 543 -33.91 5.66 18.38
N GLU A 544 -32.70 6.20 18.36
CA GLU A 544 -32.41 7.52 17.79
C GLU A 544 -31.93 7.39 16.34
N ILE A 545 -32.76 7.76 15.36
CA ILE A 545 -32.43 7.68 13.93
C ILE A 545 -31.44 8.77 13.56
N ASP A 546 -30.28 8.37 13.02
CA ASP A 546 -29.28 9.31 12.57
C ASP A 546 -29.67 9.97 11.24
N GLN A 547 -29.80 11.28 11.30
CA GLN A 547 -30.30 12.11 10.21
C GLN A 547 -29.22 12.47 9.17
N THR A 548 -27.95 12.09 9.36
CA THR A 548 -26.84 12.42 8.44
C THR A 548 -26.32 11.21 7.68
N GLU A 549 -26.14 10.05 8.33
CA GLU A 549 -25.59 8.82 7.76
C GLU A 549 -26.64 7.87 7.15
N THR A 550 -27.94 8.09 7.41
CA THR A 550 -29.05 7.34 6.78
C THR A 550 -29.12 7.56 5.26
N ASP A 551 -29.17 6.47 4.47
CA ASP A 551 -29.19 6.54 2.99
C ASP A 551 -30.55 6.96 2.42
N THR A 552 -30.73 8.26 2.28
CA THR A 552 -31.89 8.83 1.57
C THR A 552 -31.62 9.14 0.09
N LYS A 553 -30.44 8.84 -0.45
CA LYS A 553 -30.04 9.24 -1.82
C LYS A 553 -30.81 8.48 -2.91
N HIS A 554 -31.46 7.37 -2.54
CA HIS A 554 -32.02 6.38 -3.45
C HIS A 554 -33.47 6.01 -3.05
N GLY A 555 -34.32 7.02 -2.85
CA GLY A 555 -35.76 6.86 -2.57
C GLY A 555 -36.15 6.81 -1.09
N GLY A 556 -35.23 6.44 -0.20
CA GLY A 556 -35.48 6.28 1.25
C GLY A 556 -35.69 7.58 2.04
N ARG A 557 -36.58 8.49 1.63
CA ARG A 557 -36.96 9.65 2.45
C ARG A 557 -37.61 9.23 3.78
N ASP A 558 -38.27 8.07 3.78
CA ASP A 558 -38.94 7.51 4.96
C ASP A 558 -37.98 6.88 5.97
N ALA A 559 -36.78 6.44 5.54
CA ALA A 559 -35.73 5.87 6.39
C ALA A 559 -35.24 6.84 7.49
N LYS A 560 -35.53 8.15 7.35
CA LYS A 560 -35.28 9.21 8.34
C LYS A 560 -36.39 9.39 9.38
N LYS A 561 -37.57 8.83 9.13
CA LYS A 561 -38.76 8.90 10.02
C LYS A 561 -39.02 7.57 10.73
N ARG A 562 -38.82 6.46 10.01
CA ARG A 562 -38.99 5.08 10.49
C ARG A 562 -37.80 4.23 10.08
N VAL A 563 -37.55 3.17 10.83
CA VAL A 563 -36.39 2.28 10.64
C VAL A 563 -36.63 1.39 9.43
N GLN A 564 -35.73 1.51 8.45
CA GLN A 564 -35.71 0.72 7.24
C GLN A 564 -34.43 -0.11 7.12
N THR A 565 -34.61 -1.41 6.90
CA THR A 565 -33.56 -2.43 6.73
C THR A 565 -32.52 -1.96 5.70
N LEU A 566 -31.24 -2.08 6.05
CA LEU A 566 -30.07 -1.60 5.28
C LEU A 566 -29.96 -0.08 4.99
N ARG A 567 -31.03 0.73 5.19
CA ARG A 567 -31.05 2.16 4.82
C ARG A 567 -30.87 3.09 6.02
N THR A 568 -31.61 2.84 7.09
CA THR A 568 -31.52 3.63 8.32
C THR A 568 -30.24 3.30 9.06
N ARG A 569 -29.52 4.34 9.50
CA ARG A 569 -28.50 4.25 10.54
C ARG A 569 -29.11 4.85 11.80
N PHE A 570 -28.96 4.17 12.93
CA PHE A 570 -29.54 4.61 14.19
C PHE A 570 -28.59 4.31 15.35
N ARG A 571 -28.86 4.92 16.50
CA ARG A 571 -28.17 4.67 17.76
C ARG A 571 -29.20 4.12 18.75
N LEU A 572 -28.80 3.18 19.58
CA LEU A 572 -29.63 2.69 20.67
C LEU A 572 -29.18 3.36 21.96
N ARG A 573 -30.05 4.17 22.57
CA ARG A 573 -29.76 4.90 23.80
C ARG A 573 -30.49 4.25 24.97
N HIS A 574 -29.73 3.71 25.91
CA HIS A 574 -30.26 3.15 27.13
C HIS A 574 -30.93 4.26 27.98
N LEU A 575 -32.17 4.04 28.43
CA LEU A 575 -32.95 5.12 29.03
C LEU A 575 -32.44 5.57 30.41
N LEU A 576 -32.17 4.63 31.32
CA LEU A 576 -31.89 4.97 32.72
C LEU A 576 -30.53 5.67 32.92
N THR A 577 -29.47 5.12 32.33
CA THR A 577 -28.11 5.68 32.44
C THR A 577 -27.77 6.66 31.31
N GLY A 578 -28.66 6.82 30.32
CA GLY A 578 -28.53 7.75 29.21
C GLY A 578 -27.43 7.43 28.18
N CYS A 579 -26.67 6.36 28.38
CA CYS A 579 -25.58 5.91 27.50
C CYS A 579 -26.07 5.30 26.19
N TYR A 580 -25.16 5.10 25.25
CA TYR A 580 -25.46 4.51 23.94
C TYR A 580 -24.77 3.16 23.76
N LEU A 581 -25.49 2.21 23.17
CA LEU A 581 -24.92 0.92 22.74
C LEU A 581 -23.77 1.17 21.76
N PHE A 582 -22.58 0.71 22.14
CA PHE A 582 -21.30 1.09 21.57
C PHE A 582 -20.45 -0.16 21.35
N SER A 583 -19.67 -0.18 20.28
CA SER A 583 -18.67 -1.22 20.09
C SER A 583 -17.45 -0.69 19.35
N HIS A 584 -16.29 -1.28 19.64
CA HIS A 584 -15.00 -0.80 19.20
C HIS A 584 -14.05 -1.99 19.02
N LYS A 585 -12.84 -1.76 18.45
CA LYS A 585 -11.97 -2.83 17.93
C LYS A 585 -11.33 -3.77 18.97
N VAL A 586 -11.75 -3.70 20.24
CA VAL A 586 -11.26 -4.59 21.30
C VAL A 586 -12.01 -5.92 21.23
N LYS A 587 -11.26 -7.03 21.31
CA LYS A 587 -11.79 -8.38 21.46
C LYS A 587 -11.85 -8.76 22.93
N LEU A 588 -12.85 -9.56 23.30
CA LEU A 588 -12.83 -10.31 24.54
C LEU A 588 -11.73 -11.40 24.48
N PRO A 589 -11.20 -11.84 25.62
CA PRO A 589 -10.29 -12.99 25.71
C PRO A 589 -10.95 -14.32 25.32
N GLU A 590 -10.23 -15.42 25.53
CA GLU A 590 -10.68 -16.81 25.28
C GLU A 590 -12.06 -17.13 25.90
N TRP A 591 -12.35 -16.60 27.10
CA TRP A 591 -13.66 -16.78 27.77
C TRP A 591 -14.85 -16.13 27.05
N GLY A 592 -14.58 -15.20 26.12
CA GLY A 592 -15.55 -14.57 25.22
C GLY A 592 -15.28 -14.93 23.76
N PHE A 593 -14.64 -16.08 23.51
CA PHE A 593 -14.43 -16.69 22.20
C PHE A 593 -13.77 -15.77 21.16
N GLU A 594 -12.90 -14.85 21.60
CA GLU A 594 -12.27 -13.84 20.74
C GLU A 594 -13.28 -12.91 20.01
N GLN A 595 -14.53 -12.85 20.45
CA GLN A 595 -15.59 -11.98 19.88
C GLN A 595 -15.38 -10.51 20.29
N GLN A 596 -16.02 -9.55 19.62
CA GLN A 596 -15.78 -8.14 19.89
C GLN A 596 -16.58 -7.63 21.10
N GLU A 597 -16.00 -6.76 21.92
CA GLU A 597 -16.66 -6.18 23.11
C GLU A 597 -17.80 -5.22 22.72
N VAL A 598 -18.93 -5.33 23.41
CA VAL A 598 -20.08 -4.40 23.33
C VAL A 598 -20.29 -3.80 24.71
N THR A 599 -20.45 -2.48 24.77
CA THR A 599 -20.61 -1.71 26.01
C THR A 599 -21.68 -0.63 25.81
N CYS A 600 -22.09 0.04 26.89
CA CYS A 600 -22.96 1.21 26.81
C CYS A 600 -22.16 2.44 27.25
N ASN A 601 -21.84 3.32 26.30
CA ASN A 601 -20.91 4.43 26.49
C ASN A 601 -21.69 5.74 26.74
N LYS A 602 -21.41 6.42 27.86
CA LYS A 602 -22.06 7.67 28.29
C LYS A 602 -21.70 8.86 27.39
N ASN A 603 -20.57 8.81 26.66
CA ASN A 603 -20.18 9.81 25.67
C ASN A 603 -19.42 9.17 24.48
N PRO A 604 -20.14 8.52 23.54
CA PRO A 604 -19.52 7.78 22.44
C PRO A 604 -19.00 8.71 21.33
N SER A 605 -17.91 8.29 20.68
CA SER A 605 -17.63 8.78 19.33
C SER A 605 -18.76 8.37 18.38
N HIS A 606 -19.40 9.34 17.70
CA HIS A 606 -20.59 9.14 16.86
C HIS A 606 -20.53 7.90 15.96
N ASP A 607 -19.47 7.76 15.14
CA ASP A 607 -19.18 6.59 14.29
C ASP A 607 -19.36 5.21 14.95
N ASN A 608 -19.03 5.07 16.24
CA ASN A 608 -18.99 3.79 16.97
C ASN A 608 -20.23 3.56 17.87
N ALA A 609 -21.27 4.39 17.71
CA ALA A 609 -22.60 4.16 18.26
C ALA A 609 -23.66 3.93 17.15
N LEU A 610 -23.22 3.80 15.88
CA LEU A 610 -24.10 3.65 14.73
C LEU A 610 -24.33 2.17 14.38
N TRP A 611 -25.60 1.79 14.41
CA TRP A 611 -26.10 0.46 14.09
C TRP A 611 -27.03 0.54 12.88
N TYR A 612 -27.28 -0.63 12.28
CA TYR A 612 -28.34 -0.81 11.30
C TYR A 612 -28.86 -2.25 11.37
N ILE A 613 -30.05 -2.47 10.82
CA ILE A 613 -30.64 -3.80 10.69
C ILE A 613 -30.22 -4.38 9.33
N GLU A 614 -29.63 -5.59 9.34
CA GLU A 614 -29.26 -6.32 8.12
C GLU A 614 -30.43 -7.16 7.60
N THR A 615 -30.98 -8.06 8.42
CA THR A 615 -32.19 -8.86 8.12
C THR A 615 -33.39 -8.42 8.98
N ASN A 616 -34.59 -8.56 8.42
CA ASN A 616 -35.88 -8.25 9.03
C ASN A 616 -36.96 -9.24 8.52
N GLU A 617 -37.59 -9.94 9.43
CA GLU A 617 -38.71 -10.87 9.19
C GLU A 617 -39.84 -10.62 10.19
N HIS A 618 -41.09 -10.72 9.74
CA HIS A 618 -42.27 -10.49 10.57
C HIS A 618 -43.46 -11.29 10.00
N ALA A 619 -44.16 -12.05 10.84
CA ALA A 619 -45.14 -13.03 10.36
C ALA A 619 -46.43 -12.41 9.78
N ALA A 620 -46.84 -11.23 10.25
CA ALA A 620 -48.03 -10.54 9.74
C ALA A 620 -47.76 -9.66 8.50
N LEU A 621 -46.51 -9.58 8.00
CA LEU A 621 -46.23 -8.88 6.74
C LEU A 621 -46.55 -9.79 5.54
N PRO A 622 -47.42 -9.37 4.61
CA PRO A 622 -47.67 -10.15 3.40
C PRO A 622 -46.40 -10.24 2.54
N SER A 623 -46.25 -11.34 1.79
CA SER A 623 -45.11 -11.57 0.90
C SER A 623 -44.96 -10.55 -0.25
N THR A 624 -46.00 -9.74 -0.49
CA THR A 624 -46.03 -8.60 -1.41
C THR A 624 -45.49 -7.29 -0.83
N SER A 625 -45.19 -7.24 0.47
CA SER A 625 -44.57 -6.07 1.12
C SER A 625 -43.23 -5.71 0.47
N PRO A 626 -42.84 -4.41 0.44
CA PRO A 626 -41.56 -4.01 -0.13
C PRO A 626 -40.38 -4.74 0.52
N LYS A 627 -39.50 -5.28 -0.30
CA LYS A 627 -38.26 -5.94 0.12
C LYS A 627 -37.02 -5.18 -0.37
N VAL A 628 -35.91 -5.37 0.32
CA VAL A 628 -34.61 -4.73 0.04
C VAL A 628 -33.45 -5.71 0.16
N ASN A 629 -32.35 -5.38 -0.50
CA ASN A 629 -31.07 -6.08 -0.41
C ASN A 629 -29.91 -5.05 -0.50
N TYR A 630 -28.67 -5.49 -0.33
CA TYR A 630 -27.48 -4.65 -0.50
C TYR A 630 -27.36 -4.13 -1.93
N ARG A 631 -26.89 -2.88 -2.11
CA ARG A 631 -26.65 -2.34 -3.45
C ARG A 631 -25.22 -2.66 -3.87
N LEU A 632 -25.08 -3.61 -4.79
CA LEU A 632 -23.77 -4.09 -5.25
C LEU A 632 -22.92 -2.95 -5.84
N PRO A 633 -21.76 -2.61 -5.24
CA PRO A 633 -20.92 -1.51 -5.69
C PRO A 633 -20.29 -1.82 -7.05
N GLY A 634 -20.46 -0.89 -7.99
CA GLY A 634 -19.72 -0.90 -9.25
C GLY A 634 -18.21 -0.74 -9.05
N PHE A 635 -17.43 -0.96 -10.11
CA PHE A 635 -15.95 -0.98 -10.06
C PHE A 635 -15.33 0.16 -9.24
N PHE A 636 -15.80 1.40 -9.40
CA PHE A 636 -15.24 2.55 -8.70
C PHE A 636 -15.49 2.54 -7.19
N GLY A 637 -16.65 2.04 -6.73
CA GLY A 637 -16.92 1.85 -5.29
C GLY A 637 -15.91 0.88 -4.68
N LYS A 638 -15.85 -0.34 -5.22
CA LYS A 638 -14.89 -1.37 -4.81
C LYS A 638 -13.43 -0.92 -4.90
N PHE A 639 -13.08 -0.14 -5.93
CA PHE A 639 -11.74 0.40 -6.10
C PHE A 639 -11.37 1.40 -4.99
N PHE A 640 -12.20 2.42 -4.75
CA PHE A 640 -11.90 3.45 -3.74
C PHE A 640 -11.98 2.89 -2.31
N GLU A 641 -12.92 1.99 -2.04
CA GLU A 641 -13.01 1.25 -0.79
C GLU A 641 -11.74 0.44 -0.52
N LEU A 642 -11.28 -0.38 -1.48
CA LEU A 642 -10.04 -1.12 -1.33
C LEU A 642 -8.83 -0.18 -1.20
N GLN A 643 -8.74 0.94 -1.95
CA GLN A 643 -7.65 1.91 -1.74
C GLN A 643 -7.65 2.48 -0.30
N LYS A 644 -8.84 2.77 0.27
CA LYS A 644 -8.98 3.25 1.66
C LYS A 644 -8.52 2.18 2.66
N VAL A 645 -8.94 0.93 2.50
CA VAL A 645 -8.52 -0.18 3.36
C VAL A 645 -7.01 -0.42 3.25
N MET A 646 -6.47 -0.51 2.02
CA MET A 646 -5.03 -0.64 1.78
C MET A 646 -4.24 0.47 2.49
N TRP A 647 -4.72 1.71 2.46
CA TRP A 647 -4.06 2.83 3.15
C TRP A 647 -4.10 2.68 4.67
N LEU A 648 -5.27 2.38 5.24
CA LEU A 648 -5.46 2.20 6.68
C LEU A 648 -4.60 1.05 7.22
N THR A 649 -4.59 -0.11 6.55
CA THR A 649 -3.72 -1.24 6.93
C THR A 649 -2.25 -0.91 6.75
N ASN A 650 -1.86 -0.22 5.66
CA ASN A 650 -0.47 0.15 5.43
C ASN A 650 0.06 1.14 6.49
N ALA A 651 -0.79 2.00 7.03
CA ALA A 651 -0.49 2.89 8.15
C ALA A 651 -0.50 2.17 9.51
N GLY A 652 -1.43 1.23 9.71
CA GLY A 652 -1.57 0.45 10.95
C GLY A 652 -0.48 -0.61 11.20
N LEU A 653 0.39 -0.89 10.22
CA LEU A 653 1.54 -1.80 10.33
C LEU A 653 2.67 -1.21 11.18
N THR A 654 2.41 -0.97 12.47
CA THR A 654 3.37 -0.41 13.45
C THR A 654 4.16 -1.45 14.23
N ASP A 655 3.81 -2.74 14.09
CA ASP A 655 4.45 -3.84 14.82
C ASP A 655 5.93 -4.02 14.50
N ARG A 656 6.69 -4.47 15.50
CA ARG A 656 8.13 -4.73 15.35
C ARG A 656 8.39 -6.19 15.01
N HIS A 657 9.43 -6.42 14.24
CA HIS A 657 9.91 -7.75 13.86
C HIS A 657 11.43 -7.80 14.08
N ALA A 658 11.98 -8.95 14.45
CA ALA A 658 13.38 -9.06 14.90
C ALA A 658 14.44 -8.62 13.88
N TYR A 659 14.08 -8.53 12.59
CA TYR A 659 14.92 -8.03 11.48
C TYR A 659 14.39 -6.74 10.84
N ASP A 660 13.59 -5.93 11.55
CA ASP A 660 13.23 -4.58 11.09
C ASP A 660 14.47 -3.66 11.02
N SER A 661 14.39 -2.58 10.25
CA SER A 661 15.51 -1.65 10.06
C SER A 661 15.04 -0.26 9.64
N ARG A 662 15.65 0.78 10.23
CA ARG A 662 15.30 2.18 9.97
C ARG A 662 16.23 2.83 8.92
N PRO A 663 15.76 3.84 8.17
CA PRO A 663 16.45 4.35 6.97
C PRO A 663 17.92 4.76 7.16
N HIS A 664 18.26 5.38 8.29
CA HIS A 664 19.63 5.80 8.62
C HIS A 664 20.65 4.63 8.61
N SER A 665 20.20 3.38 8.79
CA SER A 665 21.04 2.19 8.84
C SER A 665 21.40 1.62 7.46
N TRP A 666 20.61 1.94 6.43
CA TRP A 666 20.72 1.28 5.11
C TRP A 666 21.97 1.70 4.33
N PRO A 667 22.34 3.00 4.18
CA PRO A 667 23.57 3.36 3.46
C PRO A 667 24.84 2.85 4.16
N LEU A 668 24.79 2.68 5.48
CA LEU A 668 25.89 2.14 6.29
C LEU A 668 26.00 0.60 6.23
N LEU A 669 25.02 -0.08 5.62
CA LEU A 669 24.85 -1.53 5.58
C LEU A 669 25.03 -2.14 6.98
N ARG A 670 24.33 -1.58 7.99
CA ARG A 670 24.56 -1.92 9.41
C ARG A 670 24.18 -3.36 9.73
N ARG A 671 23.05 -3.83 9.21
CA ARG A 671 22.48 -5.18 9.38
C ARG A 671 21.67 -5.54 8.12
N GLY A 672 21.56 -6.82 7.80
CA GLY A 672 20.71 -7.34 6.74
C GLY A 672 19.39 -7.92 7.24
N ILE A 673 18.86 -8.91 6.53
CA ILE A 673 17.64 -9.65 6.91
C ILE A 673 17.93 -11.14 6.72
N ASN A 674 17.71 -11.96 7.74
CA ASN A 674 17.77 -13.41 7.59
C ASN A 674 16.55 -13.88 6.79
N PHE A 675 16.77 -14.65 5.72
CA PHE A 675 15.72 -15.04 4.77
C PHE A 675 15.31 -16.51 4.94
N TRP A 676 16.25 -17.38 5.31
CA TRP A 676 16.02 -18.82 5.47
C TRP A 676 17.26 -19.47 6.09
N VAL A 677 17.06 -20.44 7.00
CA VAL A 677 18.12 -21.30 7.54
C VAL A 677 17.60 -22.74 7.57
N LYS A 678 18.35 -23.68 6.99
CA LYS A 678 18.08 -25.12 7.07
C LYS A 678 19.31 -25.91 6.58
N ASN A 679 19.46 -27.16 7.03
CA ASN A 679 20.45 -28.13 6.52
C ASN A 679 21.88 -27.54 6.38
N HIS A 680 22.33 -26.87 7.46
CA HIS A 680 23.64 -26.20 7.57
C HIS A 680 23.93 -25.14 6.49
N ARG A 681 22.89 -24.43 6.05
CA ARG A 681 22.95 -23.38 5.02
C ARG A 681 22.00 -22.24 5.39
N GLN A 682 22.35 -21.03 4.95
CA GLN A 682 21.59 -19.81 5.16
C GLN A 682 21.38 -19.06 3.84
N ILE A 683 20.25 -18.35 3.73
CA ILE A 683 20.06 -17.21 2.83
C ILE A 683 19.95 -15.97 3.71
N TYR A 684 20.74 -14.95 3.43
CA TYR A 684 20.74 -13.69 4.19
C TYR A 684 20.84 -12.51 3.23
N LEU A 685 19.88 -11.59 3.31
CA LEU A 685 19.82 -10.40 2.46
C LEU A 685 20.84 -9.36 2.94
N ILE A 686 22.02 -9.37 2.31
CA ILE A 686 23.06 -8.36 2.47
C ILE A 686 23.54 -7.86 1.12
N GLY A 687 23.83 -6.57 1.03
CA GLY A 687 24.43 -5.95 -0.15
C GLY A 687 25.89 -6.36 -0.37
N ASN A 688 26.43 -6.10 -1.56
CA ASN A 688 27.86 -6.21 -1.82
C ASN A 688 28.57 -4.99 -1.19
N PRO A 689 29.36 -5.14 -0.10
CA PRO A 689 29.89 -3.99 0.64
C PRO A 689 30.81 -3.09 -0.19
N PHE A 690 31.52 -3.63 -1.17
CA PHE A 690 32.37 -2.82 -2.07
C PHE A 690 31.52 -1.89 -2.96
N VAL A 691 30.47 -2.43 -3.59
CA VAL A 691 29.55 -1.66 -4.43
C VAL A 691 28.72 -0.69 -3.59
N TRP A 692 28.21 -1.15 -2.45
CA TRP A 692 27.32 -0.41 -1.56
C TRP A 692 28.00 0.80 -0.91
N TYR A 693 29.24 0.64 -0.41
CA TYR A 693 29.99 1.75 0.17
C TYR A 693 30.51 2.71 -0.91
N LEU A 694 30.89 2.22 -2.10
CA LEU A 694 31.23 3.09 -3.24
C LEU A 694 30.04 3.92 -3.72
N ALA A 695 28.84 3.32 -3.78
CA ALA A 695 27.60 4.00 -4.14
C ALA A 695 27.21 5.07 -3.08
N THR A 696 27.28 4.72 -1.80
CA THR A 696 27.02 5.64 -0.69
C THR A 696 28.03 6.80 -0.67
N PHE A 697 29.33 6.51 -0.84
CA PHE A 697 30.36 7.54 -0.99
C PHE A 697 30.11 8.45 -2.20
N SER A 698 29.62 7.91 -3.31
CA SER A 698 29.33 8.68 -4.53
C SER A 698 28.18 9.69 -4.32
N VAL A 699 27.18 9.34 -3.51
CA VAL A 699 26.11 10.27 -3.08
C VAL A 699 26.69 11.40 -2.23
N LEU A 700 27.48 11.07 -1.19
CA LEU A 700 28.10 12.06 -0.30
C LEU A 700 29.07 12.99 -1.05
N ALA A 701 29.88 12.43 -1.95
CA ALA A 701 30.80 13.18 -2.79
C ALA A 701 30.07 14.14 -3.73
N TYR A 702 28.93 13.73 -4.33
CA TYR A 702 28.12 14.64 -5.13
C TYR A 702 27.56 15.79 -4.30
N PHE A 703 26.97 15.53 -3.12
CA PHE A 703 26.47 16.61 -2.25
C PHE A 703 27.58 17.59 -1.82
N GLY A 704 28.75 17.09 -1.41
CA GLY A 704 29.89 17.93 -1.04
C GLY A 704 30.41 18.79 -2.19
N ILE A 705 30.60 18.20 -3.38
CA ILE A 705 31.03 18.93 -4.58
C ILE A 705 29.97 19.93 -5.03
N ARG A 706 28.67 19.57 -4.99
CA ARG A 706 27.56 20.46 -5.35
C ARG A 706 27.47 21.65 -4.40
N GLY A 707 27.61 21.45 -3.10
CA GLY A 707 27.66 22.51 -2.10
C GLY A 707 28.84 23.46 -2.35
N MET A 708 30.05 22.92 -2.58
CA MET A 708 31.23 23.69 -2.93
C MET A 708 31.03 24.51 -4.22
N LEU A 709 30.43 23.94 -5.26
CA LEU A 709 30.13 24.65 -6.52
C LEU A 709 29.11 25.78 -6.33
N ILE A 710 28.09 25.60 -5.48
CA ILE A 710 27.12 26.65 -5.15
C ILE A 710 27.81 27.80 -4.40
N LEU A 711 28.63 27.50 -3.39
CA LEU A 711 29.39 28.51 -2.64
C LEU A 711 30.38 29.27 -3.54
N ARG A 712 31.07 28.56 -4.45
CA ARG A 712 31.97 29.18 -5.43
C ARG A 712 31.22 30.05 -6.44
N TRP A 713 30.04 29.64 -6.90
CA TRP A 713 29.19 30.44 -7.76
C TRP A 713 28.69 31.72 -7.06
N GLN A 714 28.23 31.63 -5.80
CA GLN A 714 27.90 32.81 -4.99
C GLN A 714 29.11 33.73 -4.76
N ARG A 715 30.32 33.16 -4.64
CA ARG A 715 31.59 33.91 -4.56
C ARG A 715 32.07 34.49 -5.90
N GLY A 716 31.30 34.30 -6.99
CA GLY A 716 31.56 34.88 -8.32
C GLY A 716 32.40 34.02 -9.28
N TYR A 717 32.78 32.79 -8.89
CA TYR A 717 33.48 31.88 -9.80
C TYR A 717 32.55 31.37 -10.91
N LYS A 718 33.01 31.46 -12.17
CA LYS A 718 32.26 31.06 -13.37
C LYS A 718 32.41 29.56 -13.67
N ASP A 719 32.33 28.70 -12.67
CA ASP A 719 32.53 27.25 -12.83
C ASP A 719 31.53 26.63 -13.81
N PHE A 720 30.25 27.03 -13.71
CA PHE A 720 29.17 26.61 -14.62
C PHE A 720 29.31 27.11 -16.08
N ALA A 721 30.32 27.93 -16.41
CA ALA A 721 30.68 28.19 -17.81
C ALA A 721 31.38 26.98 -18.48
N HIS A 722 31.89 26.02 -17.70
CA HIS A 722 32.55 24.83 -18.21
C HIS A 722 31.53 23.76 -18.58
N SER A 723 31.39 23.44 -19.88
CA SER A 723 30.40 22.47 -20.36
C SER A 723 30.56 21.06 -19.77
N GLN A 724 31.76 20.68 -19.32
CA GLN A 724 31.98 19.44 -18.56
C GLN A 724 31.33 19.47 -17.16
N VAL A 725 31.36 20.60 -16.46
CA VAL A 725 30.76 20.74 -15.12
C VAL A 725 29.24 20.63 -15.25
N VAL A 726 28.63 21.42 -16.14
CA VAL A 726 27.17 21.40 -16.39
C VAL A 726 26.67 20.01 -16.78
N PHE A 727 27.42 19.29 -17.63
CA PHE A 727 27.05 17.92 -18.03
C PHE A 727 27.01 16.94 -16.86
N TYR A 728 28.09 16.82 -16.07
CA TYR A 728 28.08 15.89 -14.94
C TYR A 728 27.18 16.36 -13.79
N ASP A 729 27.00 17.66 -13.60
CA ASP A 729 26.05 18.22 -12.65
C ASP A 729 24.60 17.82 -13.00
N GLY A 730 24.20 17.93 -14.27
CA GLY A 730 22.89 17.46 -14.74
C GLY A 730 22.69 15.95 -14.56
N VAL A 731 23.67 15.13 -14.98
CA VAL A 731 23.59 13.66 -14.89
C VAL A 731 23.61 13.19 -13.43
N CYS A 732 24.52 13.69 -12.59
CA CYS A 732 24.61 13.30 -11.19
C CYS A 732 23.45 13.89 -10.35
N GLY A 733 22.96 15.08 -10.69
CA GLY A 733 21.78 15.68 -10.07
C GLY A 733 20.50 14.90 -10.36
N PHE A 734 20.31 14.43 -11.61
CA PHE A 734 19.22 13.53 -11.99
C PHE A 734 19.23 12.24 -11.15
N LEU A 735 20.39 11.57 -11.07
CA LEU A 735 20.52 10.30 -10.34
C LEU A 735 20.42 10.49 -8.82
N THR A 736 20.93 11.60 -8.28
CA THR A 736 20.80 11.93 -6.86
C THR A 736 19.37 12.30 -6.48
N LEU A 737 18.61 12.97 -7.35
CA LEU A 737 17.18 13.22 -7.16
C LEU A 737 16.39 11.90 -7.10
N GLY A 738 16.71 10.96 -8.00
CA GLY A 738 16.15 9.60 -7.98
C GLY A 738 16.45 8.88 -6.66
N TRP A 739 17.72 8.87 -6.22
CA TRP A 739 18.11 8.31 -4.91
C TRP A 739 17.37 8.98 -3.74
N PHE A 740 17.34 10.31 -3.70
CA PHE A 740 16.74 11.10 -2.62
C PHE A 740 15.26 10.79 -2.46
N LEU A 741 14.49 10.79 -3.55
CA LEU A 741 13.05 10.53 -3.52
C LEU A 741 12.71 9.08 -3.17
N HIS A 742 13.60 8.12 -3.44
CA HIS A 742 13.41 6.72 -3.04
C HIS A 742 14.06 6.39 -1.67
N PHE A 743 14.55 7.39 -0.92
CA PHE A 743 15.19 7.20 0.38
C PHE A 743 14.58 8.06 1.48
N VAL A 744 14.50 9.38 1.27
CA VAL A 744 14.10 10.35 2.29
C VAL A 744 12.64 10.19 2.77
N PRO A 745 11.65 9.88 1.93
CA PRO A 745 10.27 9.67 2.41
C PRO A 745 10.12 8.55 3.44
N PHE A 746 11.02 7.55 3.48
CA PHE A 746 10.98 6.50 4.49
C PHE A 746 11.31 6.99 5.91
N PHE A 747 11.93 8.17 6.07
CA PHE A 747 12.12 8.79 7.39
C PHE A 747 10.80 9.34 7.96
N LEU A 748 9.82 9.64 7.11
CA LEU A 748 8.49 10.13 7.48
C LEU A 748 7.48 8.99 7.73
N MET A 749 7.94 7.73 7.70
CA MET A 749 7.09 6.54 7.82
C MET A 749 7.29 5.84 9.17
N SER A 750 6.33 6.03 10.07
CA SER A 750 6.30 5.42 11.41
C SER A 750 6.11 3.89 11.40
N ARG A 751 5.53 3.33 10.33
CA ARG A 751 5.33 1.88 10.11
C ARG A 751 6.62 1.05 10.13
N GLN A 752 6.47 -0.27 10.12
CA GLN A 752 7.53 -1.26 9.97
C GLN A 752 8.27 -1.12 8.63
N LEU A 753 9.61 -1.27 8.64
CA LEU A 753 10.48 -1.08 7.47
C LEU A 753 11.65 -2.09 7.44
N PHE A 754 12.16 -2.35 6.24
CA PHE A 754 13.14 -3.40 5.94
C PHE A 754 14.18 -2.95 4.91
N LEU A 755 15.42 -3.44 4.98
CA LEU A 755 16.53 -3.09 4.09
C LEU A 755 16.18 -3.15 2.59
N HIS A 756 15.29 -4.06 2.18
CA HIS A 756 14.85 -4.18 0.78
C HIS A 756 14.18 -2.90 0.24
N HIS A 757 13.58 -2.07 1.10
CA HIS A 757 12.98 -0.78 0.72
C HIS A 757 14.00 0.22 0.15
N TYR A 758 15.28 0.08 0.49
CA TYR A 758 16.35 0.91 -0.06
C TYR A 758 16.70 0.57 -1.51
N PHE A 759 16.30 -0.59 -2.05
CA PHE A 759 16.85 -1.11 -3.30
C PHE A 759 16.55 -0.27 -4.56
N PRO A 760 15.38 0.39 -4.69
CA PRO A 760 15.17 1.40 -5.73
C PRO A 760 16.14 2.59 -5.63
N ALA A 761 16.44 3.08 -4.42
CA ALA A 761 17.46 4.12 -4.21
C ALA A 761 18.88 3.59 -4.49
N LEU A 762 19.19 2.36 -4.08
CA LEU A 762 20.45 1.68 -4.36
C LEU A 762 20.74 1.68 -5.86
N TYR A 763 19.76 1.30 -6.70
CA TYR A 763 19.88 1.34 -8.17
C TYR A 763 20.35 2.72 -8.66
N PHE A 764 19.70 3.80 -8.26
CA PHE A 764 20.12 5.17 -8.61
C PHE A 764 21.54 5.50 -8.10
N SER A 765 21.90 5.09 -6.88
CA SER A 765 23.24 5.33 -6.33
C SER A 765 24.35 4.52 -7.03
N ILE A 766 24.05 3.33 -7.55
CA ILE A 766 25.00 2.55 -8.36
C ILE A 766 25.22 3.25 -9.72
N LEU A 767 24.16 3.72 -10.39
CA LEU A 767 24.29 4.52 -11.61
C LEU A 767 25.07 5.83 -11.35
N LEU A 768 24.86 6.46 -10.19
CA LEU A 768 25.61 7.64 -9.76
C LEU A 768 27.09 7.31 -9.59
N SER A 769 27.45 6.19 -8.95
CA SER A 769 28.85 5.77 -8.78
C SER A 769 29.57 5.58 -10.11
N ALA A 770 28.90 4.99 -11.12
CA ALA A 770 29.43 4.84 -12.46
C ALA A 770 29.65 6.21 -13.15
N SER A 771 28.77 7.18 -12.87
CA SER A 771 28.83 8.55 -13.40
C SER A 771 29.94 9.39 -12.74
N VAL A 772 30.09 9.28 -11.40
CA VAL A 772 31.20 9.84 -10.64
C VAL A 772 32.53 9.25 -11.11
N PHE A 773 32.60 7.93 -11.38
CA PHE A 773 33.75 7.29 -12.00
C PHE A 773 34.03 7.83 -13.43
N ASP A 774 33.00 8.18 -14.23
CA ASP A 774 33.19 8.75 -15.57
C ASP A 774 33.87 10.13 -15.56
N LEU A 775 33.57 10.93 -14.52
CA LEU A 775 34.21 12.20 -14.20
C LEU A 775 35.61 12.00 -13.60
N ALA A 776 35.75 11.17 -12.57
CA ALA A 776 37.03 10.92 -11.88
C ALA A 776 38.08 10.31 -12.81
N THR A 777 37.69 9.46 -13.77
CA THR A 777 38.59 8.92 -14.80
C THR A 777 38.58 9.74 -16.09
N SER A 778 38.01 10.95 -16.10
CA SER A 778 37.75 11.70 -17.34
C SER A 778 39.02 12.13 -18.10
N PHE A 779 40.13 12.32 -17.37
CA PHE A 779 41.44 12.72 -17.87
C PHE A 779 42.37 11.54 -18.21
N LEU A 780 42.02 10.31 -17.82
CA LEU A 780 42.87 9.13 -18.03
C LEU A 780 42.86 8.69 -19.51
N LYS A 781 44.04 8.28 -20.02
CA LYS A 781 44.14 7.65 -21.35
C LYS A 781 43.30 6.36 -21.38
N PRO A 782 42.66 6.00 -22.52
CA PRO A 782 41.72 4.88 -22.59
C PRO A 782 42.24 3.53 -22.05
N LYS A 783 43.54 3.23 -22.21
CA LYS A 783 44.16 2.01 -21.67
C LYS A 783 44.11 1.97 -20.13
N PHE A 784 44.64 3.00 -19.46
CA PHE A 784 44.63 3.09 -17.98
C PHE A 784 43.21 3.15 -17.43
N ARG A 785 42.28 3.81 -18.13
CA ARG A 785 40.88 3.82 -17.74
C ARG A 785 40.22 2.43 -17.86
N LEU A 786 40.54 1.64 -18.88
CA LEU A 786 40.05 0.27 -18.99
C LEU A 786 40.62 -0.60 -17.87
N GLN A 787 41.90 -0.45 -17.52
CA GLN A 787 42.50 -1.11 -16.35
C GLN A 787 41.77 -0.72 -15.05
N ALA A 788 41.45 0.55 -14.84
CA ALA A 788 40.66 0.98 -13.68
C ALA A 788 39.26 0.35 -13.64
N VAL A 789 38.55 0.25 -14.79
CA VAL A 789 37.26 -0.46 -14.87
C VAL A 789 37.41 -1.94 -14.52
N VAL A 790 38.47 -2.60 -15.01
CA VAL A 790 38.75 -4.01 -14.67
C VAL A 790 39.04 -4.17 -13.17
N ILE A 791 39.84 -3.28 -12.57
CA ILE A 791 40.15 -3.34 -11.13
C ILE A 791 38.88 -3.19 -10.28
N PHE A 792 38.01 -2.21 -10.57
CA PHE A 792 36.76 -2.03 -9.82
C PHE A 792 35.76 -3.17 -10.07
N ALA A 793 35.70 -3.71 -11.28
CA ALA A 793 34.86 -4.87 -11.59
C ALA A 793 35.36 -6.15 -10.88
N LEU A 794 36.68 -6.37 -10.82
CA LEU A 794 37.29 -7.47 -10.06
C LEU A 794 37.04 -7.31 -8.56
N GLY A 795 37.10 -6.09 -8.01
CA GLY A 795 36.73 -5.80 -6.63
C GLY A 795 35.29 -6.21 -6.31
N ALA A 796 34.34 -5.75 -7.12
CA ALA A 796 32.92 -6.13 -6.98
C ALA A 796 32.69 -7.64 -7.17
N MET A 797 33.38 -8.28 -8.11
CA MET A 797 33.27 -9.73 -8.37
C MET A 797 33.88 -10.57 -7.23
N ALA A 798 34.97 -10.12 -6.61
CA ALA A 798 35.62 -10.81 -5.50
C ALA A 798 34.75 -10.77 -4.23
N THR A 799 34.15 -9.62 -3.91
CA THR A 799 33.21 -9.51 -2.78
C THR A 799 31.89 -10.24 -3.04
N TYR A 800 31.40 -10.24 -4.29
CA TYR A 800 30.30 -11.12 -4.70
C TYR A 800 30.62 -12.58 -4.43
N TRP A 801 31.78 -13.07 -4.91
CA TRP A 801 32.16 -14.47 -4.75
C TRP A 801 32.32 -14.86 -3.28
N TYR A 802 32.92 -13.99 -2.45
CA TYR A 802 33.11 -14.22 -1.02
C TYR A 802 31.79 -14.36 -0.24
N PHE A 803 30.78 -13.53 -0.52
CA PHE A 803 29.45 -13.59 0.12
C PHE A 803 28.44 -14.47 -0.63
N SER A 804 28.81 -15.07 -1.76
CA SER A 804 27.94 -15.93 -2.57
C SER A 804 27.28 -17.10 -1.82
N PRO A 805 27.86 -17.69 -0.74
CA PRO A 805 27.16 -18.70 0.05
C PRO A 805 25.81 -18.21 0.62
N LEU A 806 25.74 -16.96 1.09
CA LEU A 806 24.51 -16.32 1.61
C LEU A 806 23.50 -15.95 0.52
N THR A 807 23.94 -15.87 -0.75
CA THR A 807 23.10 -15.53 -1.91
C THR A 807 22.41 -16.76 -2.51
N TYR A 808 23.05 -17.94 -2.44
CA TYR A 808 22.64 -19.15 -3.17
C TYR A 808 22.31 -20.36 -2.29
N ALA A 809 22.30 -20.22 -0.96
CA ALA A 809 22.39 -21.34 -0.01
C ALA A 809 23.56 -22.28 -0.39
N GLY A 810 24.76 -21.67 -0.42
CA GLY A 810 26.03 -22.37 -0.63
C GLY A 810 26.48 -23.11 0.62
N VAL A 811 27.45 -24.02 0.46
CA VAL A 811 28.16 -24.63 1.59
C VAL A 811 29.20 -23.64 2.10
N TRP A 812 29.26 -23.47 3.43
CA TRP A 812 30.21 -22.62 4.14
C TRP A 812 30.59 -23.31 5.44
N THR A 813 31.74 -22.99 6.02
CA THR A 813 32.10 -23.46 7.37
C THR A 813 31.87 -22.37 8.42
N ARG A 814 31.61 -22.77 9.68
CA ARG A 814 31.47 -21.87 10.84
C ARG A 814 32.60 -20.84 10.92
N GLU A 815 33.84 -21.27 10.73
CA GLU A 815 35.03 -20.39 10.79
C GLU A 815 35.28 -19.61 9.48
N GLN A 816 34.53 -19.86 8.41
CA GLN A 816 34.44 -18.95 7.26
C GLN A 816 33.36 -17.88 7.51
N CYS A 817 32.19 -18.28 7.99
CA CYS A 817 31.08 -17.39 8.33
C CYS A 817 31.48 -16.34 9.38
N MET A 818 32.06 -16.76 10.50
CA MET A 818 32.51 -15.84 11.56
C MET A 818 33.53 -14.81 11.05
N ARG A 819 34.43 -15.19 10.11
CA ARG A 819 35.38 -14.26 9.48
C ARG A 819 34.76 -13.34 8.44
N ALA A 820 33.55 -13.62 7.99
CA ALA A 820 32.80 -12.80 7.04
C ALA A 820 31.94 -11.71 7.72
N GLN A 821 31.77 -11.77 9.05
CA GLN A 821 31.12 -10.73 9.86
C GLN A 821 32.02 -9.48 9.99
N TRP A 822 32.26 -8.76 8.88
CA TRP A 822 33.17 -7.60 8.83
C TRP A 822 32.68 -6.39 9.67
N ARG A 823 31.45 -6.45 10.19
CA ARG A 823 30.88 -5.46 11.11
C ARG A 823 30.23 -6.21 12.28
N PRO A 824 30.33 -5.73 13.54
CA PRO A 824 29.78 -6.44 14.71
C PRO A 824 28.24 -6.45 14.80
N HIS A 825 27.54 -5.98 13.76
CA HIS A 825 26.09 -5.99 13.63
C HIS A 825 25.60 -6.89 12.48
N TRP A 826 26.51 -7.65 11.85
CA TRP A 826 26.18 -8.64 10.80
C TRP A 826 25.90 -9.99 11.45
N ASP A 827 24.64 -10.18 11.86
CA ASP A 827 24.10 -11.35 12.55
C ASP A 827 23.84 -12.52 11.59
N PHE A 828 24.88 -12.98 10.90
CA PHE A 828 24.83 -14.26 10.19
C PHE A 828 24.71 -15.41 11.20
N SER A 829 23.93 -16.43 10.88
CA SER A 829 23.66 -17.59 11.75
C SER A 829 24.82 -18.59 11.68
N CYS A 830 26.02 -18.14 12.07
CA CYS A 830 27.27 -18.87 11.81
C CYS A 830 27.39 -20.20 12.54
N ASP A 831 26.66 -20.39 13.65
CA ASP A 831 26.67 -21.61 14.44
C ASP A 831 25.84 -22.74 13.82
N ASP A 832 24.90 -22.42 12.90
CA ASP A 832 24.17 -23.43 12.13
C ASP A 832 25.04 -24.06 11.03
N PHE A 833 26.15 -23.44 10.64
CA PHE A 833 27.10 -23.99 9.67
C PHE A 833 28.06 -25.01 10.33
N LEU A 834 28.39 -26.07 9.61
CA LEU A 834 29.34 -27.09 10.08
C LEU A 834 30.76 -26.51 10.29
N SER A 835 31.48 -27.05 11.26
CA SER A 835 32.94 -26.84 11.34
C SER A 835 33.65 -27.51 10.17
N LYS A 836 34.89 -27.11 9.87
CA LYS A 836 35.71 -27.74 8.81
C LYS A 836 35.77 -29.25 8.94
N ASP A 837 35.93 -29.76 10.15
CA ASP A 837 36.16 -31.19 10.37
C ASP A 837 34.85 -31.99 10.40
N ALA A 838 33.73 -31.36 10.79
CA ALA A 838 32.40 -31.94 10.58
C ALA A 838 32.05 -32.01 9.09
N LEU A 839 32.35 -30.96 8.32
CA LEU A 839 32.12 -30.92 6.87
C LEU A 839 32.98 -31.96 6.12
N LYS A 840 34.25 -32.16 6.52
CA LYS A 840 35.08 -33.26 6.01
C LYS A 840 34.47 -34.63 6.33
N LYS A 841 34.01 -34.86 7.56
CA LYS A 841 33.37 -36.12 7.95
C LYS A 841 32.12 -36.41 7.13
N GLN A 842 31.25 -35.41 6.90
CA GLN A 842 30.10 -35.55 6.01
C GLN A 842 30.54 -35.92 4.57
N ALA A 843 31.55 -35.24 4.03
CA ALA A 843 32.05 -35.52 2.68
C ALA A 843 32.65 -36.95 2.54
N HIS A 844 33.24 -37.49 3.62
CA HIS A 844 33.65 -38.90 3.66
C HIS A 844 32.43 -39.85 3.69
N VAL A 845 31.45 -39.61 4.56
CA VAL A 845 30.23 -40.44 4.65
C VAL A 845 29.44 -40.45 3.33
N GLU A 846 29.26 -39.29 2.68
CA GLU A 846 28.63 -39.21 1.35
C GLU A 846 29.45 -39.95 0.28
N GLY A 847 30.79 -39.96 0.39
CA GLY A 847 31.68 -40.71 -0.50
C GLY A 847 31.60 -42.22 -0.32
N ASP A 848 31.66 -42.71 0.92
CA ASP A 848 31.65 -44.14 1.24
C ASP A 848 30.28 -44.78 0.93
N VAL A 849 29.17 -44.04 1.13
CA VAL A 849 27.82 -44.47 0.71
C VAL A 849 27.72 -44.53 -0.81
N ALA A 850 28.23 -43.52 -1.54
CA ALA A 850 28.22 -43.51 -3.00
C ALA A 850 29.09 -44.62 -3.64
N VAL A 851 30.09 -45.15 -2.91
CA VAL A 851 30.91 -46.30 -3.34
C VAL A 851 30.23 -47.64 -3.03
N THR A 852 29.45 -47.72 -1.95
CA THR A 852 28.79 -48.98 -1.52
C THR A 852 27.42 -49.22 -2.15
N THR A 853 26.68 -48.18 -2.54
CA THR A 853 25.40 -48.33 -3.27
C THR A 853 25.42 -47.65 -4.63
N GLY A 854 25.48 -48.45 -5.70
CA GLY A 854 25.38 -48.00 -7.11
C GLY A 854 23.97 -47.56 -7.53
N ILE A 855 23.24 -46.86 -6.66
CA ILE A 855 21.85 -46.41 -6.85
C ILE A 855 21.76 -44.95 -6.38
N SER A 856 20.96 -44.11 -7.06
CA SER A 856 20.82 -42.68 -6.76
C SER A 856 20.12 -42.41 -5.42
N THR A 857 20.88 -42.28 -4.34
CA THR A 857 20.37 -42.01 -2.99
C THR A 857 20.11 -40.52 -2.73
N THR A 858 18.84 -40.10 -2.78
CA THR A 858 18.39 -38.77 -2.29
C THR A 858 17.51 -38.86 -1.03
N ALA A 859 17.28 -40.07 -0.48
CA ALA A 859 16.25 -40.32 0.53
C ALA A 859 16.75 -40.88 1.88
N VAL A 860 18.03 -41.26 2.03
CA VAL A 860 18.47 -42.19 3.09
C VAL A 860 19.18 -41.51 4.28
N VAL A 861 19.46 -40.20 4.23
CA VAL A 861 20.24 -39.49 5.27
C VAL A 861 19.38 -38.46 6.03
N ASN A 862 18.13 -38.82 6.34
CA ASN A 862 17.19 -37.95 7.08
C ASN A 862 17.00 -38.34 8.56
N GLU A 863 17.52 -39.48 9.01
CA GLU A 863 17.52 -39.87 10.43
C GLU A 863 18.90 -39.66 11.06
N LEU A 864 19.14 -38.46 11.61
CA LEU A 864 19.94 -38.23 12.81
C LEU A 864 19.89 -36.75 13.22
N LEU A 865 19.49 -36.50 14.47
CA LEU A 865 19.31 -35.19 15.13
C LEU A 865 18.13 -34.35 14.62
N PRO A 866 17.17 -33.95 15.49
CA PRO A 866 16.18 -32.94 15.15
C PRO A 866 16.89 -31.58 14.98
N GLY A 867 16.70 -30.96 13.81
CA GLY A 867 17.20 -29.60 13.58
C GLY A 867 16.53 -28.61 14.53
N ARG A 868 17.32 -27.86 15.31
CA ARG A 868 16.79 -26.71 16.04
C ARG A 868 16.22 -25.72 15.02
N ASN A 869 14.94 -25.38 15.14
CA ASN A 869 14.42 -24.20 14.49
C ASN A 869 15.17 -22.98 15.07
N ALA A 870 15.93 -22.27 14.24
CA ALA A 870 16.64 -21.04 14.61
C ALA A 870 15.68 -19.83 14.81
N PHE A 871 14.37 -20.12 14.87
CA PHE A 871 13.29 -19.24 15.25
C PHE A 871 12.72 -19.82 16.56
N GLY A 872 12.77 -19.06 17.66
CA GLY A 872 11.93 -19.35 18.82
C GLY A 872 10.45 -19.23 18.44
N GLU A 873 9.54 -19.70 19.30
CA GLU A 873 8.11 -19.78 18.97
C GLU A 873 7.51 -18.40 18.61
N ASP A 874 7.97 -17.32 19.27
CA ASP A 874 7.65 -15.93 18.92
C ASP A 874 8.18 -15.47 17.55
N MET A 875 9.27 -16.07 17.06
CA MET A 875 9.97 -15.67 15.83
C MET A 875 9.47 -16.39 14.57
N ILE A 876 8.56 -17.37 14.69
CA ILE A 876 7.92 -18.04 13.55
C ILE A 876 6.97 -17.08 12.82
N LYS A 877 6.51 -16.02 13.50
CA LYS A 877 5.70 -14.94 12.94
C LYS A 877 6.53 -14.02 12.03
N ALA A 878 6.54 -14.37 10.74
CA ALA A 878 6.84 -13.43 9.64
C ALA A 878 6.00 -12.14 9.80
N PRO A 879 6.45 -10.97 9.28
CA PRO A 879 5.86 -9.67 9.60
C PRO A 879 4.33 -9.65 9.43
N VAL A 880 3.63 -9.55 10.56
CA VAL A 880 2.19 -9.81 10.67
C VAL A 880 1.40 -8.78 9.85
N SER A 881 0.82 -9.25 8.75
CA SER A 881 -0.05 -8.44 7.88
C SER A 881 -1.55 -8.65 8.14
N TYR A 882 -1.90 -9.49 9.12
CA TYR A 882 -3.27 -9.86 9.45
C TYR A 882 -3.55 -9.89 10.96
N ILE A 883 -4.59 -9.18 11.37
CA ILE A 883 -5.39 -9.51 12.56
C ILE A 883 -6.60 -10.29 12.03
N ILE A 884 -6.49 -11.62 11.98
CA ILE A 884 -7.56 -12.58 11.66
C ILE A 884 -7.37 -13.79 12.59
N PRO A 885 -8.45 -14.41 13.11
CA PRO A 885 -8.34 -15.58 14.01
C PRO A 885 -7.73 -16.82 13.35
N ASN A 886 -7.29 -17.76 14.18
CA ASN A 886 -7.05 -19.14 13.73
C ASN A 886 -8.39 -19.85 13.48
N ASP A 887 -8.39 -20.80 12.55
CA ASP A 887 -9.57 -21.55 12.09
C ASP A 887 -9.57 -22.96 12.73
N PRO A 888 -10.49 -23.28 13.67
CA PRO A 888 -10.64 -24.62 14.23
C PRO A 888 -11.54 -25.51 13.36
N LEU A 889 -11.25 -26.82 13.34
CA LEU A 889 -12.05 -27.91 12.72
C LEU A 889 -11.96 -28.05 11.18
N ALA A 890 -10.80 -28.51 10.70
CA ALA A 890 -10.73 -29.26 9.45
C ALA A 890 -11.13 -30.74 9.68
N THR A 891 -12.42 -31.06 9.58
CA THR A 891 -12.94 -32.44 9.68
C THR A 891 -13.41 -32.92 8.29
N PRO A 892 -12.98 -34.10 7.78
CA PRO A 892 -13.29 -34.52 6.42
C PRO A 892 -14.77 -34.90 6.23
N ALA A 893 -15.32 -34.57 5.06
CA ALA A 893 -16.73 -34.77 4.74
C ALA A 893 -17.14 -36.25 4.64
N ALA A 894 -18.22 -36.62 5.33
CA ALA A 894 -18.93 -37.89 5.13
C ALA A 894 -19.90 -37.80 3.92
N ALA A 895 -20.19 -38.94 3.29
CA ALA A 895 -21.00 -39.01 2.08
C ALA A 895 -22.51 -38.96 2.36
N VAL A 896 -23.27 -38.39 1.42
CA VAL A 896 -24.74 -38.31 1.45
C VAL A 896 -25.36 -39.55 0.77
N PRO A 897 -26.21 -40.34 1.46
CA PRO A 897 -27.18 -41.24 0.83
C PRO A 897 -28.51 -40.52 0.52
N GLY A 898 -29.25 -41.03 -0.46
CA GLY A 898 -30.59 -40.51 -0.82
C GLY A 898 -31.71 -41.04 0.09
N PRO A 899 -32.95 -40.51 -0.05
CA PRO A 899 -34.09 -40.84 0.80
C PRO A 899 -34.90 -42.04 0.29
N ASP A 900 -35.64 -42.70 1.20
CA ASP A 900 -36.87 -43.45 0.91
C ASP A 900 -37.75 -43.57 2.19
N ASP A 901 -39.02 -43.96 2.01
CA ASP A 901 -40.20 -43.70 2.86
C ASP A 901 -40.32 -44.49 4.22
N PRO A 902 -41.28 -44.13 5.12
CA PRO A 902 -41.38 -44.64 6.49
C PRO A 902 -42.43 -45.76 6.72
N SER A 903 -42.36 -46.46 7.87
CA SER A 903 -43.58 -46.97 8.58
C SER A 903 -43.33 -47.59 9.98
N THR A 904 -44.28 -47.33 10.89
CA THR A 904 -44.71 -48.12 12.08
C THR A 904 -43.71 -48.66 13.13
N THR A 905 -43.72 -48.01 14.30
CA THR A 905 -44.19 -48.54 15.61
C THR A 905 -43.66 -49.88 16.16
N ILE A 906 -43.04 -49.85 17.37
CA ILE A 906 -43.45 -50.60 18.59
C ILE A 906 -42.55 -50.21 19.80
N MET A 907 -43.17 -50.14 20.99
CA MET A 907 -42.62 -50.13 22.35
C MET A 907 -43.47 -51.16 23.17
N PRO A 908 -43.04 -51.76 24.32
CA PRO A 908 -42.33 -51.09 25.43
C PRO A 908 -41.31 -51.95 26.25
N GLU A 909 -40.82 -51.36 27.36
CA GLU A 909 -40.30 -51.98 28.61
C GLU A 909 -39.02 -52.88 28.52
N ASP A 910 -38.24 -53.11 29.58
CA ASP A 910 -38.45 -52.92 31.03
C ASP A 910 -37.19 -52.41 31.79
N ARG A 911 -37.24 -52.27 33.13
CA ARG A 911 -36.28 -51.56 34.01
C ARG A 911 -35.21 -52.43 34.74
N PRO A 912 -34.18 -51.80 35.36
CA PRO A 912 -33.04 -52.49 36.02
C PRO A 912 -33.09 -52.48 37.57
N GLU A 913 -32.29 -53.34 38.21
CA GLU A 913 -31.90 -53.34 39.65
C GLU A 913 -30.66 -54.28 39.85
N ALA A 914 -29.80 -54.24 40.90
CA ALA A 914 -29.59 -53.32 42.03
C ALA A 914 -28.26 -53.58 42.81
N MET A 915 -28.05 -52.77 43.88
CA MET A 915 -27.22 -52.99 45.10
C MET A 915 -25.67 -52.86 44.98
N VAL A 916 -24.90 -52.59 46.06
CA VAL A 916 -25.19 -52.40 47.51
C VAL A 916 -24.46 -51.16 48.10
N LEU A 917 -24.75 -50.80 49.36
CA LEU A 917 -24.08 -49.81 50.25
C LEU A 917 -24.00 -50.46 51.68
N PRO A 918 -23.92 -49.77 52.85
CA PRO A 918 -23.40 -48.45 53.32
C PRO A 918 -22.32 -48.68 54.44
N PRO A 919 -22.10 -47.89 55.54
CA PRO A 919 -22.39 -46.48 55.95
C PRO A 919 -21.09 -45.62 56.14
N ALA A 920 -21.08 -44.27 56.15
CA ALA A 920 -21.74 -43.22 56.98
C ALA A 920 -21.12 -43.05 58.41
N ALA A 921 -20.94 -41.85 59.01
CA ALA A 921 -21.38 -40.48 58.66
C ALA A 921 -20.54 -39.32 59.31
N GLN A 922 -20.73 -38.09 58.80
CA GLN A 922 -20.73 -36.75 59.46
C GLN A 922 -19.47 -36.08 60.10
N GLN A 923 -19.21 -34.87 59.57
CA GLN A 923 -18.86 -33.56 60.19
C GLN A 923 -17.44 -33.16 60.71
N GLU A 924 -16.95 -32.07 60.09
CA GLU A 924 -16.35 -30.83 60.64
C GLU A 924 -14.83 -30.64 60.95
N THR A 925 -14.40 -29.41 60.60
CA THR A 925 -13.21 -28.61 61.01
C THR A 925 -11.77 -29.10 60.74
N ASP A 926 -11.20 -28.51 59.67
CA ASP A 926 -10.02 -27.62 59.66
C ASP A 926 -8.62 -27.96 60.24
N LEU A 927 -7.64 -27.62 59.39
CA LEU A 927 -6.27 -27.12 59.64
C LEU A 927 -5.17 -28.06 60.18
N VAL A 928 -4.02 -27.98 59.48
CA VAL A 928 -2.82 -28.82 59.65
C VAL A 928 -1.75 -28.13 60.49
N PRO A 929 -1.14 -28.85 61.46
CA PRO A 929 0.25 -28.59 61.86
C PRO A 929 1.12 -29.87 61.96
N PRO A 930 2.37 -29.87 61.44
CA PRO A 930 3.31 -30.99 61.60
C PRO A 930 4.43 -30.72 62.64
N PRO A 931 4.73 -31.66 63.56
CA PRO A 931 5.96 -31.59 64.36
C PRO A 931 6.80 -32.90 64.41
N ALA A 932 8.00 -32.81 63.81
CA ALA A 932 9.32 -33.21 64.32
C ALA A 932 9.62 -34.58 65.04
N ARG A 933 10.68 -35.23 64.49
CA ARG A 933 11.92 -35.75 65.16
C ARG A 933 12.05 -37.21 65.67
N ALA A 934 13.34 -37.62 65.65
CA ALA A 934 14.03 -38.73 66.37
C ALA A 934 13.91 -40.18 65.81
N ALA A 935 14.94 -41.04 65.83
CA ALA A 935 16.40 -40.83 66.03
C ALA A 935 17.29 -42.04 65.62
N ALA A 936 18.60 -41.76 65.44
CA ALA A 936 19.78 -42.63 65.65
C ALA A 936 20.13 -43.81 64.70
N GLY A 937 21.45 -43.99 64.50
CA GLY A 937 22.10 -45.11 63.78
C GLY A 937 23.49 -44.70 63.24
N GLU A 938 24.57 -45.36 63.68
CA GLU A 938 25.96 -44.99 63.34
C GLU A 938 26.55 -45.84 62.20
N ASN A 939 27.44 -45.28 61.36
CA ASN A 939 28.86 -45.69 61.25
C ASN A 939 29.67 -44.99 60.12
N ALA A 940 30.98 -44.86 60.35
CA ALA A 940 32.13 -44.71 59.41
C ALA A 940 32.06 -43.76 58.17
N ALA A 941 33.05 -42.85 58.09
CA ALA A 941 33.40 -42.11 56.87
C ALA A 941 34.51 -42.83 56.05
N PRO A 942 34.64 -42.55 54.74
CA PRO A 942 35.64 -41.55 54.30
C PRO A 942 35.11 -40.54 53.24
N VAL A 943 36.00 -39.74 52.63
CA VAL A 943 35.69 -38.41 52.07
C VAL A 943 35.63 -38.34 50.53
N GLY A 944 34.61 -37.62 50.01
CA GLY A 944 34.66 -36.83 48.77
C GLY A 944 33.75 -37.29 47.61
N PRO A 945 33.50 -36.44 46.59
CA PRO A 945 33.81 -35.00 46.44
C PRO A 945 32.61 -34.08 46.77
N LYS A 946 32.66 -32.78 46.40
CA LYS A 946 31.54 -31.83 46.57
C LYS A 946 30.61 -31.81 45.34
N ASP A 947 29.31 -31.71 45.57
CA ASP A 947 28.29 -31.60 44.52
C ASP A 947 28.19 -30.20 43.91
N GLU A 948 28.92 -29.99 42.81
CA GLU A 948 28.94 -28.76 42.00
C GLU A 948 27.56 -28.34 41.42
N ALA A 949 26.56 -29.22 41.49
CA ALA A 949 25.22 -29.00 40.95
C ALA A 949 24.32 -28.15 41.87
N GLY A 950 24.43 -28.30 43.19
CA GLY A 950 23.60 -27.55 44.15
C GLY A 950 23.97 -26.06 44.19
N GLU A 951 25.27 -25.78 44.19
CA GLU A 951 25.82 -24.41 44.21
C GLU A 951 25.43 -23.63 42.94
N LYS A 952 25.39 -24.30 41.78
CA LYS A 952 24.92 -23.73 40.51
C LYS A 952 23.40 -23.48 40.50
N LEU A 953 22.60 -24.32 41.16
CA LEU A 953 21.15 -24.14 41.22
C LEU A 953 20.75 -22.92 42.06
N GLU A 954 21.37 -22.71 43.22
CA GLU A 954 21.12 -21.50 44.02
C GLU A 954 21.64 -20.23 43.34
N ALA A 955 22.82 -20.28 42.70
CA ALA A 955 23.33 -19.16 41.91
C ALA A 955 22.35 -18.74 40.79
N VAL A 956 21.68 -19.70 40.13
CA VAL A 956 20.63 -19.40 39.12
C VAL A 956 19.38 -18.79 39.76
N LYS A 957 18.91 -19.29 40.92
CA LYS A 957 17.76 -18.71 41.65
C LYS A 957 18.03 -17.29 42.18
N GLU A 958 19.27 -17.01 42.57
CA GLU A 958 19.71 -15.69 42.99
C GLU A 958 19.84 -14.74 41.78
N MET A 959 20.39 -15.22 40.66
CA MET A 959 20.46 -14.45 39.41
C MET A 959 19.07 -14.13 38.83
N ALA A 960 18.09 -15.03 39.01
CA ALA A 960 16.69 -14.81 38.63
C ALA A 960 16.04 -13.69 39.46
N ARG A 961 16.11 -13.76 40.79
CA ARG A 961 15.59 -12.69 41.69
C ARG A 961 16.22 -11.33 41.41
N ASN A 962 17.54 -11.29 41.23
CA ASN A 962 18.27 -10.06 40.85
C ASN A 962 17.89 -9.51 39.46
N ALA A 963 17.29 -10.32 38.57
CA ALA A 963 16.79 -9.85 37.28
C ALA A 963 15.35 -9.31 37.38
N GLU A 964 14.53 -9.93 38.23
CA GLU A 964 13.13 -9.57 38.51
C GLU A 964 13.05 -8.24 39.28
N GLU A 965 13.88 -8.06 40.30
CA GLU A 965 13.99 -6.81 41.08
C GLU A 965 14.44 -5.63 40.21
N ARG A 966 15.41 -5.84 39.31
CA ARG A 966 15.84 -4.84 38.31
C ARG A 966 14.78 -4.55 37.24
N PHE A 967 13.90 -5.51 36.94
CA PHE A 967 12.77 -5.28 36.04
C PHE A 967 11.74 -4.37 36.69
N GLU A 968 11.44 -4.57 37.98
CA GLU A 968 10.60 -3.64 38.76
C GLU A 968 11.20 -2.23 38.88
N GLU A 969 12.49 -2.10 39.22
CA GLU A 969 13.17 -0.79 39.22
C GLU A 969 13.07 -0.11 37.84
N GLY A 970 13.26 -0.87 36.76
CA GLY A 970 13.09 -0.40 35.39
C GLY A 970 11.66 0.02 35.02
N GLN A 971 10.64 -0.57 35.65
CA GLN A 971 9.23 -0.17 35.52
C GLN A 971 8.96 1.12 36.30
N LYS A 972 9.37 1.17 37.58
CA LYS A 972 9.20 2.34 38.46
C LYS A 972 9.91 3.58 37.87
N ALA A 973 11.15 3.43 37.40
CA ALA A 973 11.89 4.50 36.71
C ALA A 973 11.30 4.91 35.36
N ARG A 974 10.48 4.06 34.71
CA ARG A 974 9.70 4.44 33.52
C ARG A 974 8.46 5.25 33.87
N GLN A 975 7.73 4.85 34.91
CA GLN A 975 6.55 5.56 35.38
C GLN A 975 6.90 6.99 35.85
N VAL A 976 7.99 7.16 36.62
CA VAL A 976 8.49 8.48 37.02
C VAL A 976 8.76 9.37 35.79
N ARG A 977 9.50 8.87 34.79
CA ARG A 977 9.76 9.65 33.56
C ARG A 977 8.53 9.95 32.71
N GLN A 978 7.46 9.17 32.85
CA GLN A 978 6.17 9.42 32.20
C GLN A 978 5.30 10.42 32.99
N ALA A 979 5.55 10.59 34.29
CA ALA A 979 4.99 11.68 35.08
C ALA A 979 5.75 12.99 34.81
N GLU A 980 7.09 12.98 34.91
CA GLU A 980 7.97 14.12 34.59
C GLU A 980 7.64 14.71 33.20
N ALA A 981 7.58 13.86 32.16
CA ALA A 981 7.26 14.31 30.80
C ALA A 981 5.82 14.84 30.62
N ARG A 982 4.88 14.49 31.52
CA ARG A 982 3.52 15.07 31.54
C ARG A 982 3.48 16.39 32.27
N GLU A 983 4.29 16.57 33.32
CA GLU A 983 4.44 17.87 33.98
C GLU A 983 5.11 18.88 33.04
N ASP A 984 6.15 18.47 32.29
CA ASP A 984 6.75 19.29 31.23
C ASP A 984 5.72 19.70 30.14
N GLU A 985 4.87 18.76 29.68
CA GLU A 985 3.84 19.01 28.66
C GLU A 985 2.73 19.96 29.18
N VAL A 986 2.30 19.81 30.44
CA VAL A 986 1.35 20.72 31.09
C VAL A 986 1.95 22.11 31.35
N GLU A 987 3.23 22.17 31.73
CA GLU A 987 3.99 23.40 31.94
C GLU A 987 4.25 24.16 30.61
N GLU A 988 4.40 23.45 29.48
CA GLU A 988 4.43 24.05 28.13
C GLU A 988 3.06 24.64 27.76
N TYR A 989 1.96 23.90 27.92
CA TYR A 989 0.61 24.43 27.71
C TYR A 989 0.28 25.63 28.61
N ARG A 990 0.75 25.64 29.86
CA ARG A 990 0.63 26.78 30.78
C ARG A 990 1.35 28.01 30.24
N LYS A 991 2.54 27.83 29.66
CA LYS A 991 3.34 28.91 29.06
C LYS A 991 2.77 29.40 27.73
N GLU A 992 2.08 28.57 26.95
CA GLU A 992 1.27 29.07 25.82
C GLU A 992 0.10 29.93 26.33
N ALA A 993 -0.65 29.46 27.33
CA ALA A 993 -1.79 30.19 27.89
C ALA A 993 -1.42 31.54 28.54
N GLU A 994 -0.25 31.65 29.17
CA GLU A 994 0.25 32.91 29.76
C GLU A 994 0.78 33.92 28.71
N ASN A 995 0.96 33.50 27.44
CA ASN A 995 1.52 34.36 26.37
C ASN A 995 0.48 34.89 25.35
N GLU A 996 -0.82 34.58 25.48
CA GLU A 996 -1.89 35.21 24.67
C GLU A 996 -2.54 36.42 25.38
N PRO A 997 -2.20 37.68 25.03
CA PRO A 997 -2.94 38.84 25.50
C PRO A 997 -4.28 39.00 24.77
N LEU A 998 -5.37 38.76 25.49
CA LEU A 998 -6.77 38.99 25.11
C LEU A 998 -6.97 40.13 24.10
N LYS A 999 -7.41 39.78 22.87
CA LYS A 999 -7.73 40.74 21.80
C LYS A 999 -8.99 40.36 21.01
N ILE A 1000 -10.14 40.57 21.63
CA ILE A 1000 -11.41 40.73 20.91
C ILE A 1000 -12.09 41.99 21.43
N TRP A 1001 -12.00 43.07 20.65
CA TRP A 1001 -13.10 43.95 20.17
C TRP A 1001 -12.49 45.24 19.57
N GLU A 1002 -13.07 45.70 18.45
CA GLU A 1002 -12.71 46.90 17.65
C GLU A 1002 -11.26 47.00 17.09
N ARG A 1003 -11.01 47.47 15.86
CA ARG A 1003 -11.56 48.69 15.22
C ARG A 1003 -11.52 48.62 13.68
N VAL A 1004 -12.31 49.49 13.06
CA VAL A 1004 -12.54 49.63 11.59
C VAL A 1004 -11.49 50.58 10.93
N GLU A 1005 -11.56 50.72 9.60
CA GLU A 1005 -10.84 51.68 8.72
C GLU A 1005 -9.39 51.36 8.28
N PRO A 1006 -8.87 51.97 7.18
CA PRO A 1006 -9.55 52.28 5.92
C PRO A 1006 -8.74 51.85 4.67
N LYS A 1007 -9.40 51.48 3.55
CA LYS A 1007 -8.72 51.22 2.26
C LYS A 1007 -8.95 52.32 1.21
N ARG A 1008 -7.84 52.77 0.60
CA ARG A 1008 -7.74 53.97 -0.24
C ARG A 1008 -8.46 53.87 -1.59
N LYS A 1009 -9.01 55.00 -2.04
CA LYS A 1009 -9.73 55.21 -3.31
C LYS A 1009 -8.89 54.85 -4.55
N ARG A 1010 -9.51 54.21 -5.56
CA ARG A 1010 -9.10 54.24 -6.97
C ARG A 1010 -10.32 54.49 -7.88
N LYS A 1011 -10.12 55.19 -9.00
CA LYS A 1011 -11.19 55.74 -9.88
C LYS A 1011 -11.84 54.68 -10.81
N PRO A 1012 -13.09 54.90 -11.27
CA PRO A 1012 -13.87 53.90 -12.01
C PRO A 1012 -13.53 53.78 -13.50
N LYS A 1013 -14.07 52.73 -14.14
CA LYS A 1013 -14.22 52.57 -15.61
C LYS A 1013 -15.68 52.21 -15.96
N PRO A 1014 -16.15 52.47 -17.19
CA PRO A 1014 -17.59 52.60 -17.48
C PRO A 1014 -18.33 51.28 -17.77
N LYS A 1015 -19.67 51.32 -17.63
CA LYS A 1015 -20.60 50.22 -17.97
C LYS A 1015 -20.86 50.14 -19.49
N PRO A 1016 -20.94 48.94 -20.09
CA PRO A 1016 -21.62 48.72 -21.37
C PRO A 1016 -23.15 48.66 -21.20
N LYS A 1017 -23.91 48.84 -22.30
CA LYS A 1017 -25.39 48.76 -22.35
C LYS A 1017 -25.88 47.35 -22.75
N PRO A 1018 -27.11 46.94 -22.37
CA PRO A 1018 -27.73 45.70 -22.84
C PRO A 1018 -28.27 45.81 -24.29
N VAL A 1019 -28.47 44.66 -24.94
CA VAL A 1019 -29.10 44.49 -26.27
C VAL A 1019 -30.07 43.30 -26.17
N PRO A 1020 -31.30 43.38 -26.73
CA PRO A 1020 -32.36 42.41 -26.46
C PRO A 1020 -32.39 41.19 -27.41
N ILE A 1021 -33.07 40.12 -26.98
CA ILE A 1021 -33.38 38.92 -27.79
C ILE A 1021 -34.89 38.93 -28.12
N LYS A 1022 -35.25 38.52 -29.35
CA LYS A 1022 -36.65 38.42 -29.83
C LYS A 1022 -37.17 36.98 -29.81
N ALA A 1023 -38.46 36.80 -29.59
CA ALA A 1023 -39.20 35.54 -29.80
C ALA A 1023 -39.64 35.36 -31.27
N PRO A 1024 -39.99 34.12 -31.68
CA PRO A 1024 -41.39 33.76 -31.97
C PRO A 1024 -41.80 32.42 -31.28
N ALA A 1025 -43.01 32.26 -30.72
CA ALA A 1025 -44.30 31.89 -31.35
C ALA A 1025 -44.33 30.45 -31.96
N LYS A 1026 -45.42 29.64 -31.89
CA LYS A 1026 -46.86 29.99 -31.95
C LYS A 1026 -47.83 28.80 -31.64
N LYS A 1027 -48.89 29.02 -30.82
CA LYS A 1027 -50.17 28.23 -30.64
C LYS A 1027 -50.06 26.75 -30.15
N VAL A 1028 -51.07 26.07 -29.58
CA VAL A 1028 -52.56 26.07 -29.71
C VAL A 1028 -53.31 25.82 -28.36
N VAL A 1029 -54.44 26.53 -28.14
CA VAL A 1029 -55.77 26.21 -27.46
C VAL A 1029 -55.81 24.97 -26.53
N ILE A 1030 -56.11 25.02 -25.21
CA ILE A 1030 -57.30 25.47 -24.39
C ILE A 1030 -58.41 24.42 -24.25
N ASP A 1031 -58.74 24.06 -22.99
CA ASP A 1031 -60.05 23.78 -22.34
C ASP A 1031 -59.71 23.33 -20.87
N ALA A 1032 -60.29 23.83 -19.76
CA ALA A 1032 -61.69 23.88 -19.26
C ALA A 1032 -62.10 22.53 -18.59
N ASP A 1033 -62.60 22.41 -17.33
CA ASP A 1033 -63.12 23.36 -16.30
C ASP A 1033 -62.92 22.84 -14.82
N ASP A 1034 -63.55 23.53 -13.84
CA ASP A 1034 -63.91 23.19 -12.44
C ASP A 1034 -62.86 23.13 -11.29
N ASP A 1035 -62.76 24.27 -10.58
CA ASP A 1035 -63.21 24.53 -9.20
C ASP A 1035 -62.74 23.71 -7.96
N GLY A 1036 -62.35 24.46 -6.91
CA GLY A 1036 -62.08 23.96 -5.55
C GLY A 1036 -61.23 24.94 -4.70
N GLU A 1037 -61.88 25.77 -3.87
CA GLU A 1037 -61.22 26.77 -3.00
C GLU A 1037 -60.88 26.24 -1.58
N GLU A 1038 -60.35 27.14 -0.72
CA GLU A 1038 -60.18 27.02 0.75
C GLU A 1038 -59.05 26.13 1.33
N GLU A 1039 -57.78 26.59 1.28
CA GLU A 1039 -56.88 26.52 2.46
C GLU A 1039 -55.69 27.53 2.53
N GLU A 1040 -55.57 28.52 1.63
CA GLU A 1040 -54.37 29.39 1.57
C GLU A 1040 -54.43 30.67 2.45
N ALA A 1041 -55.39 30.77 3.38
CA ALA A 1041 -55.67 32.00 4.13
C ALA A 1041 -54.86 32.22 5.42
N GLU A 1042 -54.38 31.17 6.12
CA GLU A 1042 -53.74 31.32 7.45
C GLU A 1042 -52.25 31.72 7.40
N VAL A 1043 -51.52 31.37 6.33
CA VAL A 1043 -50.06 31.48 6.30
C VAL A 1043 -49.56 32.93 6.27
N ASP A 1044 -50.23 33.82 5.53
CA ASP A 1044 -49.78 35.22 5.37
C ASP A 1044 -50.07 36.11 6.60
N ALA A 1045 -50.96 35.67 7.50
CA ALA A 1045 -51.21 36.34 8.78
C ALA A 1045 -50.00 36.22 9.73
N TYR A 1046 -49.34 35.05 9.75
CA TYR A 1046 -48.22 34.79 10.66
C TYR A 1046 -46.96 35.58 10.27
N VAL A 1047 -46.64 35.64 8.97
CA VAL A 1047 -45.45 36.31 8.43
C VAL A 1047 -45.47 37.82 8.68
N ARG A 1048 -46.65 38.46 8.69
CA ARG A 1048 -46.79 39.89 9.02
C ARG A 1048 -46.49 40.21 10.49
N LYS A 1049 -46.71 39.26 11.42
CA LYS A 1049 -46.57 39.50 12.87
C LYS A 1049 -45.10 39.64 13.30
N ILE A 1050 -44.20 38.86 12.71
CA ILE A 1050 -42.77 38.87 13.05
C ILE A 1050 -42.04 40.14 12.58
N ARG A 1051 -42.47 40.74 11.46
CA ARG A 1051 -41.88 42.00 10.95
C ARG A 1051 -42.21 43.26 11.75
N ALA A 1052 -43.09 43.18 12.75
CA ALA A 1052 -43.61 44.34 13.48
C ALA A 1052 -42.85 44.71 14.76
N GLN A 1053 -41.95 43.86 15.27
CA GLN A 1053 -41.30 44.05 16.59
C GLN A 1053 -39.80 44.41 16.55
N GLN A 1054 -39.20 44.58 15.38
CA GLN A 1054 -37.75 44.81 15.24
C GLN A 1054 -37.39 46.22 14.73
N LYS A 1055 -38.16 47.24 15.13
CA LYS A 1055 -37.95 48.63 14.68
C LYS A 1055 -38.55 49.71 15.59
N TYR A 1056 -37.94 49.97 16.74
CA TYR A 1056 -38.03 51.24 17.48
C TYR A 1056 -36.81 51.43 18.39
N THR A 1057 -36.60 52.68 18.86
CA THR A 1057 -35.56 53.16 19.81
C THR A 1057 -34.09 52.95 19.39
N ASP A 1058 -33.64 53.84 18.50
CA ASP A 1058 -32.43 54.66 18.70
C ASP A 1058 -32.87 56.14 18.52
N ASP A 1059 -32.08 57.08 19.07
CA ASP A 1059 -32.01 58.55 18.86
C ASP A 1059 -32.16 59.43 20.13
N ASP A 1060 -31.41 60.56 20.11
CA ASP A 1060 -31.42 61.79 20.94
C ASP A 1060 -30.84 61.82 22.40
N ASP A 1061 -29.54 62.14 22.47
CA ASP A 1061 -28.89 63.31 23.14
C ASP A 1061 -28.52 63.44 24.66
N ASP A 1062 -27.27 63.90 24.83
CA ASP A 1062 -26.63 64.88 25.78
C ASP A 1062 -26.08 64.59 27.22
N ASP A 1063 -24.89 65.22 27.41
CA ASP A 1063 -24.16 65.79 28.58
C ASP A 1063 -23.32 65.00 29.66
N ASP A 1064 -22.05 65.47 29.74
CA ASP A 1064 -21.14 65.76 30.89
C ASP A 1064 -20.40 64.72 31.80
N ASP A 1065 -19.15 64.43 31.41
CA ASP A 1065 -17.86 64.85 32.06
C ASP A 1065 -17.26 64.17 33.36
N PHE A 1066 -15.97 64.45 33.61
CA PHE A 1066 -15.13 64.27 34.82
C PHE A 1066 -14.63 62.89 35.33
N ASN A 1067 -13.66 62.32 34.60
CA ASN A 1067 -12.22 62.14 34.97
C ASN A 1067 -11.75 61.98 36.48
N ILE A 1068 -10.65 61.20 36.67
CA ILE A 1068 -9.62 61.19 37.76
C ILE A 1068 -9.60 60.03 38.82
N LYS A 1069 -8.71 59.05 38.56
CA LYS A 1069 -7.64 58.40 39.41
C LYS A 1069 -7.85 57.85 40.86
N ASN A 1070 -7.36 56.60 41.02
CA ASN A 1070 -6.46 56.07 42.08
C ASN A 1070 -6.99 55.63 43.47
N VAL A 1071 -6.11 54.88 44.18
CA VAL A 1071 -6.23 54.24 45.53
C VAL A 1071 -7.02 52.90 45.51
N GLY A 1072 -6.63 51.81 46.19
CA GLY A 1072 -5.43 51.50 47.00
C GLY A 1072 -5.47 50.05 47.54
N LYS A 1073 -4.35 49.50 48.08
CA LYS A 1073 -4.29 48.14 48.69
C LYS A 1073 -4.81 48.12 50.15
N PRO A 1074 -5.40 47.00 50.61
CA PRO A 1074 -4.69 46.00 51.44
C PRO A 1074 -4.80 44.57 50.85
N LYS A 1075 -4.01 43.53 51.16
CA LYS A 1075 -3.22 43.02 52.32
C LYS A 1075 -3.97 41.92 53.11
N LEU A 1076 -3.24 40.84 53.46
CA LEU A 1076 -3.73 39.58 54.06
C LEU A 1076 -4.06 39.72 55.55
N ASP A 1077 -4.78 38.71 56.09
CA ASP A 1077 -4.43 37.97 57.33
C ASP A 1077 -4.89 36.49 57.17
N GLU A 1078 -4.56 35.62 58.14
CA GLU A 1078 -4.57 34.13 58.05
C GLU A 1078 -5.76 33.47 58.79
N ASP A 1079 -6.17 32.24 58.42
CA ASP A 1079 -6.33 31.09 59.36
C ASP A 1079 -6.75 29.75 58.69
N LEU A 1080 -6.57 28.64 59.45
CA LEU A 1080 -6.81 27.21 59.12
C LEU A 1080 -8.18 26.70 59.67
N PRO A 1081 -8.64 25.42 59.52
CA PRO A 1081 -7.96 24.20 59.06
C PRO A 1081 -8.71 23.29 58.05
N GLU A 1082 -8.16 22.08 57.86
CA GLU A 1082 -8.48 20.98 56.94
C GLU A 1082 -9.76 20.18 57.25
N LEU A 1083 -10.35 19.52 56.24
CA LEU A 1083 -10.62 18.06 56.12
C LEU A 1083 -11.80 17.74 55.18
N GLY A 1084 -11.63 16.79 54.26
CA GLY A 1084 -12.65 16.33 53.31
C GLY A 1084 -12.06 15.71 52.05
#